data_AF-A0A7C4QRF3-F1
#
_entry.id   AF-A0A7C4QRF3-F1
#
_cell.length_a   1.000
_cell.length_b   1.000
_cell.length_c   1.000
_cell.angle_alpha   90.00
_cell.angle_beta   90.00
_cell.angle_gamma   90.00
#
_symmetry.space_group_name_H-M   'P 1'
#
loop_
_entity.id
_entity.type
_entity.pdbx_description
1 polymer ?
#
loop_
_entity_poly.entity_id
_entity_poly.type
_entity_poly.pdbx_seq_one_letter_code
_entity_poly.pdbx_strand_id
1 'polypeptide(L)'
;MKRIYQGRASRVEIADGKDEHGKAKWKELPDWSLALWRHHEIFQDAVNYYIVALAALGNSPQSKLTRLRGLLEKVWTSFDKKGQRRSGMGESLKRAWQMAEPPTLAEAVERFTKPLFSNGVREVEMELAGESLAFDLGGEGSIQQGGIEYWPYFCQSGFKRGVTFPREAAQLAKEKALHQLPRVIWNPRVEAHTSLLQRALKQAYFCNLSGGGKTLPEIRVKEVFQTALTALEGAGHITANQRQALAAKLETKRPDVFEYAGGSINKDALKKRFFGFLVFKHLAPDLAGLEILRRIYARPKQKLKQKRSDSPQQGDLEVRLLSLGEDPIKLVRAKAGIIFRAFTALPGWRCGSTSDELHERSAYAHEISAGECHQVAWKDFDVAAFKEALKVYNQFQKNVEDREAKLDRLALKLLVMDGERAAEGYSGQSELERGIRERLANLWQVAKGKPKPPADAAGEEPALPRFAGDPRIERLRKIVNDDLAEEYRLTDGRRTPYGLRRRTMKGWGEVKRKWQQIVRSGERFSEEKRRKLKAALDELRGGEKREQIGSHKLFEALIADEEAWGIWREPDDMHQEQINKHEWASDPLEAFREYCEIREALEEVSSRPLNFTPADARYSRRLFMFTDVCSFGKDRGEFKHDAKALAVTVPVALSDSDGKISMRPCRLRYSAPRLVRDRIRAEDGAYLQDWTQPMMRALLGEKDDRINPQELQDAAVQLMPDFDAKGKLRILLNFPLDLNEEKIRERVGKAGLWDKQFVSWKKGAQLPFLRWEQEFDGKESHRWWDRVSSFRVLAADLGTRHAASIAIVECGTKRDGCSRPIGSAGGKDWFARYRTGSIVRLPGENAEVLRPESPLDKDGLGKAFREELYGERGRTADDAECAETFAMLSALGQSDLLNDIPDAAALKQRLSFPEQNDKLLVALRRAQNWIATCVSWHWKLT
;
A
#
# COMPACT_ATOMS: atom_id res chain seq x y z
N MET A 1 15.74 7.99 -0.23
CA MET A 1 15.03 7.12 -1.21
C MET A 1 15.36 5.66 -0.92
N LYS A 2 14.39 4.74 -1.03
CA LYS A 2 14.68 3.30 -1.01
C LYS A 2 14.96 2.81 -2.42
N ARG A 3 16.09 2.15 -2.66
CA ARG A 3 16.42 1.52 -3.95
C ARG A 3 16.61 0.03 -3.78
N ILE A 4 15.94 -0.75 -4.62
CA ILE A 4 16.07 -2.21 -4.61
C ILE A 4 17.07 -2.64 -5.68
N TYR A 5 18.16 -3.27 -5.25
CA TYR A 5 19.12 -3.92 -6.12
C TYR A 5 18.75 -5.38 -6.27
N GLN A 6 18.68 -5.88 -7.50
CA GLN A 6 18.38 -7.28 -7.76
C GLN A 6 19.66 -8.02 -8.18
N GLY A 7 19.91 -9.14 -7.52
CA GLY A 7 20.90 -10.14 -7.89
C GLY A 7 20.26 -11.48 -8.21
N ARG A 8 21.07 -12.41 -8.72
CA ARG A 8 20.68 -13.79 -9.03
C ARG A 8 21.62 -14.75 -8.30
N ALA A 9 21.06 -15.67 -7.51
CA ALA A 9 21.86 -16.73 -6.91
C ALA A 9 22.44 -17.63 -8.01
N SER A 10 23.73 -17.94 -7.90
CA SER A 10 24.47 -18.79 -8.84
C SER A 10 24.90 -20.11 -8.21
N ARG A 11 25.06 -20.14 -6.87
CA ARG A 11 25.49 -21.31 -6.10
C ARG A 11 25.02 -21.18 -4.65
N VAL A 12 24.77 -22.31 -4.00
CA VAL A 12 24.55 -22.37 -2.55
C VAL A 12 25.50 -23.38 -1.95
N GLU A 13 26.14 -22.98 -0.84
CA GLU A 13 27.04 -23.81 -0.08
C GLU A 13 26.47 -23.99 1.34
N ILE A 14 26.59 -25.18 1.91
CA ILE A 14 26.19 -25.53 3.28
C ILE A 14 27.45 -25.74 4.14
N ALA A 15 27.37 -25.43 5.42
CA ALA A 15 28.46 -25.66 6.35
C ALA A 15 28.75 -27.18 6.50
N ASP A 16 30.03 -27.53 6.38
CA ASP A 16 30.60 -28.89 6.40
C ASP A 16 31.77 -28.95 7.39
N GLY A 17 31.49 -28.60 8.65
CA GLY A 17 32.47 -28.53 9.72
C GLY A 17 33.28 -27.23 9.73
N LYS A 18 34.44 -27.27 10.41
CA LYS A 18 35.39 -26.15 10.48
C LYS A 18 36.72 -26.53 9.82
N ASP A 19 37.39 -25.56 9.21
CA ASP A 19 38.75 -25.71 8.71
C ASP A 19 39.79 -25.68 9.85
N GLU A 20 41.06 -25.87 9.50
CA GLU A 20 42.21 -25.87 10.42
C GLU A 20 42.36 -24.55 11.21
N HIS A 21 41.68 -23.48 10.78
CA HIS A 21 41.67 -22.16 11.42
C HIS A 21 40.34 -21.87 12.15
N GLY A 22 39.48 -22.87 12.31
CA GLY A 22 38.20 -22.76 13.02
C GLY A 22 37.10 -22.02 12.25
N LYS A 23 37.29 -21.71 10.96
CA LYS A 23 36.27 -21.10 10.10
C LYS A 23 35.39 -22.16 9.48
N ALA A 24 34.14 -21.83 9.16
CA ALA A 24 33.22 -22.76 8.51
C ALA A 24 33.78 -23.23 7.16
N LYS A 25 33.92 -24.54 7.00
CA LYS A 25 34.20 -25.18 5.71
C LYS A 25 32.88 -25.27 4.95
N TRP A 26 32.88 -24.92 3.67
CA TRP A 26 31.68 -24.82 2.85
C TRP A 26 31.68 -25.90 1.77
N LYS A 27 30.60 -26.68 1.70
CA LYS A 27 30.37 -27.68 0.65
C LYS A 27 29.19 -27.24 -0.22
N GLU A 28 29.30 -27.40 -1.53
CA GLU A 28 28.18 -27.09 -2.43
C GLU A 28 26.97 -27.98 -2.13
N LEU A 29 25.79 -27.36 -2.10
CA LEU A 29 24.51 -28.04 -1.95
C LEU A 29 24.02 -28.51 -3.32
N PRO A 30 23.84 -29.83 -3.54
CA PRO A 30 23.20 -30.35 -4.75
C PRO A 30 21.78 -29.81 -4.89
N ASP A 31 21.32 -29.59 -6.13
CA ASP A 31 19.97 -29.09 -6.44
C ASP A 31 19.54 -27.85 -5.64
N TRP A 32 20.51 -26.98 -5.34
CA TRP A 32 20.32 -25.82 -4.48
C TRP A 32 19.16 -24.90 -4.90
N SER A 33 18.87 -24.82 -6.19
CA SER A 33 17.79 -23.97 -6.72
C SER A 33 16.43 -24.49 -6.26
N LEU A 34 16.24 -25.81 -6.26
CA LEU A 34 15.05 -26.46 -5.74
C LEU A 34 15.00 -26.33 -4.21
N ALA A 35 16.13 -26.45 -3.52
CA ALA A 35 16.18 -26.28 -2.06
C ALA A 35 15.72 -24.87 -1.62
N LEU A 36 16.22 -23.82 -2.28
CA LEU A 36 15.77 -22.44 -2.01
C LEU A 36 14.30 -22.20 -2.41
N TRP A 37 13.84 -22.84 -3.48
CA TRP A 37 12.41 -22.83 -3.83
C TRP A 37 11.55 -23.47 -2.74
N ARG A 38 11.94 -24.66 -2.25
CA ARG A 38 11.23 -25.37 -1.18
C ARG A 38 11.23 -24.58 0.12
N HIS A 39 12.35 -23.95 0.50
CA HIS A 39 12.37 -23.04 1.63
C HIS A 39 11.35 -21.89 1.48
N HIS A 40 11.26 -21.31 0.29
CA HIS A 40 10.28 -20.26 0.01
C HIS A 40 8.84 -20.77 0.05
N GLU A 41 8.58 -21.98 -0.46
CA GLU A 41 7.27 -22.64 -0.41
C GLU A 41 6.84 -22.95 1.03
N ILE A 42 7.75 -23.46 1.86
CA ILE A 42 7.52 -23.69 3.29
C ILE A 42 7.13 -22.39 3.99
N PHE A 43 7.74 -21.25 3.61
CA PHE A 43 7.34 -19.95 4.14
C PHE A 43 5.94 -19.54 3.71
N GLN A 44 5.55 -19.78 2.45
CA GLN A 44 4.16 -19.56 2.02
C GLN A 44 3.18 -20.43 2.81
N ASP A 45 3.55 -21.69 3.08
CA ASP A 45 2.75 -22.62 3.85
C ASP A 45 2.58 -22.17 5.30
N ALA A 46 3.65 -21.64 5.92
CA ALA A 46 3.59 -21.05 7.25
C ALA A 46 2.67 -19.81 7.29
N VAL A 47 2.74 -18.94 6.28
CA VAL A 47 1.84 -17.77 6.17
C VAL A 47 0.39 -18.23 6.09
N ASN A 48 0.07 -19.19 5.21
CA ASN A 48 -1.28 -19.73 5.08
C ASN A 48 -1.75 -20.41 6.37
N TYR A 49 -0.87 -21.17 7.05
CA TYR A 49 -1.16 -21.79 8.34
C TYR A 49 -1.64 -20.78 9.39
N TYR A 50 -0.91 -19.67 9.56
CA TYR A 50 -1.31 -18.63 10.51
C TYR A 50 -2.58 -17.88 10.09
N ILE A 51 -2.85 -17.73 8.79
CA ILE A 51 -4.11 -17.15 8.30
C ILE A 51 -5.29 -18.06 8.69
N VAL A 52 -5.17 -19.38 8.52
CA VAL A 52 -6.21 -20.33 8.93
C VAL A 52 -6.36 -20.36 10.44
N ALA A 53 -5.25 -20.31 11.19
CA ALA A 53 -5.28 -20.24 12.65
C ALA A 53 -6.07 -19.02 13.15
N LEU A 54 -5.87 -17.85 12.55
CA LEU A 54 -6.63 -16.64 12.87
C LEU A 54 -8.11 -16.77 12.50
N ALA A 55 -8.41 -17.31 11.31
CA ALA A 55 -9.78 -17.53 10.87
C ALA A 55 -10.53 -18.55 11.74
N ALA A 56 -9.83 -19.53 12.32
CA ALA A 56 -10.40 -20.55 13.20
C ALA A 56 -10.92 -19.99 14.53
N LEU A 57 -10.41 -18.83 14.97
CA LEU A 57 -10.88 -18.17 16.21
C LEU A 57 -12.23 -17.46 16.06
N GLY A 58 -12.70 -17.19 14.83
CA GLY A 58 -14.00 -16.56 14.60
C GLY A 58 -15.18 -17.49 14.94
N ASN A 59 -16.29 -16.93 15.39
CA ASN A 59 -17.52 -17.68 15.63
C ASN A 59 -18.78 -16.89 15.22
N SER A 60 -18.84 -15.61 15.58
CA SER A 60 -20.01 -14.76 15.34
C SER A 60 -20.06 -14.22 13.90
N PRO A 61 -21.25 -14.01 13.30
CA PRO A 61 -21.39 -13.41 11.97
C PRO A 61 -20.80 -11.99 11.85
N GLN A 62 -20.74 -11.26 12.96
CA GLN A 62 -20.22 -9.90 13.03
C GLN A 62 -18.68 -9.87 13.08
N SER A 63 -18.05 -10.95 13.54
CA SER A 63 -16.59 -11.02 13.63
C SER A 63 -15.92 -10.96 12.26
N LYS A 64 -14.90 -10.10 12.16
CA LYS A 64 -14.04 -10.00 10.98
C LYS A 64 -13.28 -11.31 10.74
N LEU A 65 -13.09 -12.17 11.75
CA LEU A 65 -12.42 -13.47 11.64
C LEU A 65 -13.34 -14.55 11.06
N THR A 66 -14.63 -14.52 11.41
CA THR A 66 -15.64 -15.40 10.79
C THR A 66 -15.83 -15.06 9.30
N ARG A 67 -15.85 -13.76 8.97
CA ARG A 67 -15.87 -13.31 7.58
C ARG A 67 -14.63 -13.74 6.81
N LEU A 68 -13.46 -13.73 7.44
CA LEU A 68 -12.23 -14.28 6.85
C LEU A 68 -12.42 -15.75 6.50
N ARG A 69 -12.98 -16.57 7.39
CA ARG A 69 -13.24 -18.00 7.13
C ARG A 69 -14.09 -18.24 5.89
N GLY A 70 -15.21 -17.52 5.73
CA GLY A 70 -16.06 -17.65 4.54
C GLY A 70 -15.37 -17.22 3.23
N LEU A 71 -14.29 -16.45 3.29
CA LEU A 71 -13.47 -16.13 2.12
C LEU A 71 -12.42 -17.20 1.84
N LEU A 72 -11.86 -17.83 2.89
CA LEU A 72 -10.94 -18.95 2.73
C LEU A 72 -11.63 -20.12 2.02
N GLU A 73 -12.92 -20.36 2.29
CA GLU A 73 -13.73 -21.39 1.63
C GLU A 73 -13.69 -21.28 0.10
N LYS A 74 -13.75 -20.05 -0.44
CA LYS A 74 -13.74 -19.79 -1.89
C LYS A 74 -12.41 -20.11 -2.59
N VAL A 75 -11.34 -20.24 -1.81
CA VAL A 75 -9.98 -20.54 -2.31
C VAL A 75 -9.39 -21.77 -1.63
N TRP A 76 -10.23 -22.57 -0.99
CA TRP A 76 -9.80 -23.73 -0.22
C TRP A 76 -9.34 -24.86 -1.12
N THR A 77 -10.16 -25.18 -2.12
CA THR A 77 -9.85 -26.14 -3.17
C THR A 77 -9.16 -25.47 -4.35
N SER A 78 -8.60 -26.28 -5.26
CA SER A 78 -7.96 -25.76 -6.47
C SER A 78 -8.93 -24.92 -7.30
N PHE A 79 -8.47 -23.78 -7.80
CA PHE A 79 -9.29 -22.82 -8.52
C PHE A 79 -8.58 -22.28 -9.77
N ASP A 80 -9.35 -21.89 -10.77
CA ASP A 80 -8.83 -21.28 -11.99
C ASP A 80 -8.75 -19.76 -11.85
N LYS A 81 -7.61 -19.20 -12.23
CA LYS A 81 -7.42 -17.74 -12.26
C LYS A 81 -6.56 -17.35 -13.45
N LYS A 82 -7.16 -16.58 -14.38
CA LYS A 82 -6.54 -16.18 -15.66
C LYS A 82 -6.12 -17.38 -16.52
N GLY A 83 -6.98 -18.40 -16.63
CA GLY A 83 -6.72 -19.61 -17.44
C GLY A 83 -5.67 -20.56 -16.87
N GLN A 84 -5.23 -20.36 -15.63
CA GLN A 84 -4.28 -21.24 -14.94
C GLN A 84 -4.92 -21.82 -13.68
N ARG A 85 -4.86 -23.14 -13.55
CA ARG A 85 -5.25 -23.87 -12.35
C ARG A 85 -4.22 -23.65 -11.24
N ARG A 86 -4.69 -23.20 -10.08
CA ARG A 86 -3.86 -22.93 -8.90
C ARG A 86 -4.23 -23.88 -7.78
N SER A 87 -3.24 -24.26 -6.97
CA SER A 87 -3.48 -25.00 -5.74
C SER A 87 -4.28 -24.14 -4.76
N GLY A 88 -5.30 -24.73 -4.15
CA GLY A 88 -6.05 -24.10 -3.07
C GLY A 88 -5.29 -24.11 -1.75
N MET A 89 -5.81 -23.41 -0.74
CA MET A 89 -5.20 -23.37 0.59
C MET A 89 -5.12 -24.74 1.27
N GLY A 90 -6.04 -25.67 0.97
CA GLY A 90 -5.99 -27.03 1.51
C GLY A 90 -4.68 -27.76 1.20
N GLU A 91 -4.11 -27.55 0.00
CA GLU A 91 -2.83 -28.16 -0.40
C GLU A 91 -1.65 -27.63 0.44
N SER A 92 -1.73 -26.37 0.86
CA SER A 92 -0.73 -25.75 1.72
C SER A 92 -0.74 -26.39 3.12
N LEU A 93 -1.93 -26.61 3.68
CA LEU A 93 -2.10 -27.27 4.98
C LEU A 93 -1.79 -28.78 4.91
N LYS A 94 -2.09 -29.44 3.79
CA LYS A 94 -1.67 -30.82 3.51
C LYS A 94 -0.16 -30.98 3.70
N ARG A 95 0.63 -30.10 3.06
CA ARG A 95 2.10 -30.10 3.18
C ARG A 95 2.56 -29.79 4.60
N ALA A 96 1.99 -28.75 5.23
CA ALA A 96 2.32 -28.36 6.60
C ALA A 96 2.11 -29.48 7.63
N TRP A 97 1.01 -30.23 7.49
CA TRP A 97 0.63 -31.32 8.39
C TRP A 97 1.09 -32.70 7.94
N GLN A 98 1.81 -32.80 6.81
CA GLN A 98 2.26 -34.06 6.22
C GLN A 98 1.11 -35.08 6.04
N MET A 99 -0.04 -34.59 5.54
CA MET A 99 -1.23 -35.40 5.31
C MET A 99 -1.22 -36.04 3.92
N ALA A 100 -1.85 -37.21 3.79
CA ALA A 100 -2.05 -37.88 2.51
C ALA A 100 -2.96 -37.08 1.57
N GLU A 101 -4.01 -36.47 2.12
CA GLU A 101 -4.99 -35.65 1.39
C GLU A 101 -5.16 -34.26 2.02
N PRO A 102 -5.58 -33.25 1.24
CA PRO A 102 -5.91 -31.93 1.77
C PRO A 102 -7.04 -32.01 2.79
N PRO A 103 -6.91 -31.40 3.98
CA PRO A 103 -8.00 -31.32 4.93
C PRO A 103 -9.13 -30.45 4.35
N THR A 104 -10.37 -30.71 4.75
CA THR A 104 -11.47 -29.77 4.54
C THR A 104 -11.27 -28.52 5.42
N LEU A 105 -11.94 -27.40 5.08
CA LEU A 105 -11.86 -26.19 5.91
C LEU A 105 -12.39 -26.45 7.32
N ALA A 106 -13.44 -27.26 7.45
CA ALA A 106 -14.00 -27.66 8.74
C ALA A 106 -13.00 -28.46 9.57
N GLU A 107 -12.35 -29.47 8.99
CA GLU A 107 -11.30 -30.26 9.66
C GLU A 107 -10.12 -29.40 10.08
N ALA A 108 -9.72 -28.44 9.23
CA ALA A 108 -8.64 -27.53 9.54
C ALA A 108 -9.00 -26.61 10.72
N VAL A 109 -10.22 -26.06 10.75
CA VAL A 109 -10.72 -25.26 11.87
C VAL A 109 -10.80 -26.11 13.15
N GLU A 110 -11.34 -27.34 13.07
CA GLU A 110 -11.44 -28.25 14.21
C GLU A 110 -10.06 -28.57 14.80
N ARG A 111 -9.03 -28.79 13.96
CA ARG A 111 -7.66 -29.01 14.44
C ARG A 111 -7.10 -27.87 15.28
N PHE A 112 -7.54 -26.63 15.06
CA PHE A 112 -7.15 -25.48 15.87
C PHE A 112 -8.03 -25.31 17.12
N THR A 113 -9.33 -25.55 17.01
CA THR A 113 -10.29 -25.24 18.10
C THR A 113 -10.47 -26.39 19.10
N LYS A 114 -10.37 -27.66 18.66
CA LYS A 114 -10.56 -28.83 19.52
C LYS A 114 -9.65 -28.84 20.75
N PRO A 115 -8.33 -28.56 20.64
CA PRO A 115 -7.48 -28.47 21.83
C PRO A 115 -7.91 -27.36 22.81
N LEU A 116 -8.47 -26.26 22.30
CA LEU A 116 -8.96 -25.16 23.14
C LEU A 116 -10.24 -25.56 23.88
N PHE A 117 -11.18 -26.20 23.17
CA PHE A 117 -12.40 -26.73 23.79
C PHE A 117 -12.11 -27.80 24.84
N SER A 118 -11.18 -28.73 24.56
CA SER A 118 -10.76 -29.76 25.52
C SER A 118 -10.16 -29.17 26.80
N ASN A 119 -9.61 -27.96 26.73
CA ASN A 119 -9.09 -27.21 27.89
C ASN A 119 -10.12 -26.23 28.49
N GLY A 120 -11.40 -26.30 28.12
CA GLY A 120 -12.47 -25.48 28.72
C GLY A 120 -12.54 -24.02 28.24
N VAL A 121 -11.93 -23.71 27.09
CA VAL A 121 -12.04 -22.40 26.45
C VAL A 121 -13.38 -22.29 25.71
N ARG A 122 -14.10 -21.18 25.91
CA ARG A 122 -15.39 -20.91 25.23
C ARG A 122 -15.17 -20.21 23.89
N GLU A 123 -16.11 -20.36 22.96
CA GLU A 123 -16.06 -19.72 21.63
C GLU A 123 -15.86 -18.22 21.68
N VAL A 124 -16.60 -17.53 22.57
CA VAL A 124 -16.47 -16.08 22.77
C VAL A 124 -15.07 -15.67 23.27
N GLU A 125 -14.41 -16.51 24.06
CA GLU A 125 -13.06 -16.22 24.57
C GLU A 125 -12.03 -16.32 23.44
N MET A 126 -12.16 -17.33 22.57
CA MET A 126 -11.31 -17.50 21.38
C MET A 126 -11.47 -16.32 20.42
N GLU A 127 -12.71 -15.95 20.11
CA GLU A 127 -13.01 -14.87 19.18
C GLU A 127 -12.46 -13.53 19.70
N LEU A 128 -12.69 -13.20 20.97
CA LEU A 128 -12.19 -11.95 21.55
C LEU A 128 -10.66 -11.94 21.65
N ALA A 129 -10.00 -13.09 21.85
CA ALA A 129 -8.54 -13.16 21.78
C ALA A 129 -8.01 -12.83 20.38
N GLY A 130 -8.66 -13.37 19.32
CA GLY A 130 -8.31 -13.04 17.94
C GLY A 130 -8.62 -11.59 17.56
N GLU A 131 -9.78 -11.06 17.97
CA GLU A 131 -10.16 -9.66 17.73
C GLU A 131 -9.24 -8.68 18.49
N SER A 132 -8.80 -9.04 19.70
CA SER A 132 -7.82 -8.30 20.49
C SER A 132 -6.50 -8.13 19.73
N LEU A 133 -5.98 -9.23 19.17
CA LEU A 133 -4.77 -9.21 18.33
C LEU A 133 -4.94 -8.34 17.08
N ALA A 134 -6.06 -8.50 16.36
CA ALA A 134 -6.35 -7.73 15.16
C ALA A 134 -6.49 -6.22 15.44
N PHE A 135 -7.06 -5.86 16.60
CA PHE A 135 -7.18 -4.47 17.04
C PHE A 135 -5.81 -3.86 17.34
N ASP A 136 -4.97 -4.55 18.11
CA ASP A 136 -3.67 -4.03 18.53
C ASP A 136 -2.68 -3.93 17.36
N LEU A 137 -2.78 -4.88 16.42
CA LEU A 137 -1.90 -4.97 15.26
C LEU A 137 -2.61 -4.55 13.97
N GLY A 138 -3.51 -3.55 14.01
CA GLY A 138 -4.31 -3.11 12.87
C GLY A 138 -3.58 -2.37 11.73
N GLY A 139 -2.26 -2.19 11.82
CA GLY A 139 -1.45 -1.47 10.82
C GLY A 139 -0.06 -2.07 10.63
N GLU A 140 0.55 -1.84 9.46
CA GLU A 140 1.85 -2.44 9.11
C GLU A 140 2.96 -2.09 10.12
N GLY A 141 3.00 -0.84 10.59
CA GLY A 141 3.95 -0.42 11.63
C GLY A 141 3.76 -1.16 12.96
N SER A 142 2.50 -1.30 13.39
CA SER A 142 2.16 -2.04 14.62
C SER A 142 2.48 -3.53 14.47
N ILE A 143 2.21 -4.16 13.32
CA ILE A 143 2.57 -5.55 13.06
C ILE A 143 4.09 -5.75 13.15
N GLN A 144 4.88 -4.84 12.58
CA GLN A 144 6.33 -4.99 12.59
C GLN A 144 6.92 -4.94 14.00
N GLN A 145 6.44 -3.99 14.82
CA GLN A 145 6.92 -3.79 16.18
C GLN A 145 6.32 -4.80 17.16
N GLY A 146 5.00 -5.03 17.09
CA GLY A 146 4.26 -5.87 18.02
C GLY A 146 4.22 -7.36 17.65
N GLY A 147 4.46 -7.75 16.39
CA GLY A 147 4.36 -9.16 15.98
C GLY A 147 5.30 -10.10 16.73
N ILE A 148 6.50 -9.63 17.12
CA ILE A 148 7.46 -10.39 17.94
C ILE A 148 6.99 -10.55 19.39
N GLU A 149 6.23 -9.59 19.89
CA GLU A 149 5.68 -9.57 21.25
C GLU A 149 4.41 -10.42 21.36
N TYR A 150 3.53 -10.35 20.37
CA TYR A 150 2.26 -11.06 20.37
C TYR A 150 2.38 -12.53 19.98
N TRP A 151 3.31 -12.89 19.10
CA TRP A 151 3.46 -14.30 18.69
C TRP A 151 3.66 -15.24 19.90
N PRO A 152 4.52 -14.94 20.90
CA PRO A 152 4.61 -15.72 22.13
C PRO A 152 3.28 -15.87 22.89
N TYR A 153 2.42 -14.84 22.90
CA TYR A 153 1.09 -14.91 23.54
C TYR A 153 0.17 -15.93 22.87
N PHE A 154 0.37 -16.26 21.60
CA PHE A 154 -0.46 -17.25 20.91
C PHE A 154 0.20 -18.62 20.86
N CYS A 155 1.52 -18.69 20.64
CA CYS A 155 2.17 -19.93 20.21
C CYS A 155 3.14 -20.55 21.22
N GLN A 156 3.72 -19.76 22.13
CA GLN A 156 4.84 -20.22 22.96
C GLN A 156 4.36 -20.76 24.32
N SER A 157 4.70 -22.00 24.65
CA SER A 157 4.43 -22.60 25.97
C SER A 157 5.44 -22.11 27.04
N GLY A 158 5.08 -22.22 28.33
CA GLY A 158 6.01 -21.90 29.45
C GLY A 158 6.36 -20.42 29.63
N PHE A 159 5.69 -19.52 28.90
CA PHE A 159 5.88 -18.08 28.97
C PHE A 159 5.22 -17.51 30.25
N LYS A 160 5.93 -17.56 31.39
CA LYS A 160 5.37 -17.23 32.74
C LYS A 160 6.02 -16.04 33.48
N ARG A 161 7.18 -15.52 33.08
CA ARG A 161 7.87 -14.44 33.83
C ARG A 161 7.67 -13.06 33.19
N GLY A 162 7.04 -12.13 33.92
CA GLY A 162 7.06 -10.68 33.62
C GLY A 162 6.15 -10.19 32.48
N VAL A 163 5.25 -11.04 32.00
CA VAL A 163 4.36 -10.76 30.87
C VAL A 163 3.26 -9.80 31.30
N THR A 164 3.11 -8.69 30.58
CA THR A 164 2.02 -7.73 30.81
C THR A 164 1.07 -7.82 29.64
N PHE A 165 -0.18 -8.20 29.88
CA PHE A 165 -1.18 -8.27 28.82
C PHE A 165 -1.75 -6.87 28.55
N PRO A 166 -1.96 -6.48 27.28
CA PRO A 166 -2.38 -5.13 26.91
C PRO A 166 -3.65 -4.66 27.62
N ARG A 167 -4.64 -5.55 27.77
CA ARG A 167 -5.94 -5.24 28.38
C ARG A 167 -6.08 -5.75 29.82
N GLU A 168 -4.99 -6.12 30.46
CA GLU A 168 -5.04 -6.47 31.88
C GLU A 168 -5.50 -5.26 32.71
N ALA A 169 -6.39 -5.48 33.68
CA ALA A 169 -6.97 -4.38 34.46
C ALA A 169 -5.91 -3.46 35.10
N ALA A 170 -4.78 -4.03 35.53
CA ALA A 170 -3.65 -3.27 36.07
C ALA A 170 -2.96 -2.40 35.00
N GLN A 171 -2.81 -2.90 33.78
CA GLN A 171 -2.19 -2.18 32.66
C GLN A 171 -3.09 -1.05 32.16
N LEU A 172 -4.39 -1.30 31.99
CA LEU A 172 -5.37 -0.26 31.64
C LEU A 172 -5.45 0.83 32.70
N ALA A 173 -5.41 0.45 34.00
CA ALA A 173 -5.36 1.41 35.09
C ALA A 173 -4.08 2.26 35.06
N LYS A 174 -2.94 1.65 34.71
CA LYS A 174 -1.65 2.33 34.54
C LYS A 174 -1.67 3.32 33.38
N GLU A 175 -2.19 2.95 32.21
CA GLU A 175 -2.31 3.82 31.04
C GLU A 175 -3.28 4.98 31.28
N LYS A 176 -4.45 4.70 31.86
CA LYS A 176 -5.41 5.72 32.29
C LYS A 176 -4.77 6.68 33.29
N ALA A 177 -4.02 6.17 34.26
CA ALA A 177 -3.29 6.99 35.22
C ALA A 177 -2.23 7.85 34.52
N LEU A 178 -1.42 7.30 33.61
CA LEU A 178 -0.41 8.06 32.85
C LEU A 178 -1.00 9.27 32.11
N HIS A 179 -2.20 9.13 31.53
CA HIS A 179 -2.91 10.23 30.88
C HIS A 179 -3.52 11.25 31.85
N GLN A 180 -4.02 10.80 33.00
CA GLN A 180 -4.72 11.65 33.96
C GLN A 180 -3.76 12.37 34.93
N LEU A 181 -2.66 11.73 35.31
CA LEU A 181 -1.72 12.21 36.33
C LEU A 181 -1.21 13.65 36.07
N PRO A 182 -0.77 14.04 34.86
CA PRO A 182 -0.37 15.42 34.60
C PRO A 182 -1.49 16.42 34.85
N ARG A 183 -2.75 16.07 34.53
CA ARG A 183 -3.90 16.95 34.76
C ARG A 183 -4.25 17.07 36.24
N VAL A 184 -4.12 15.97 36.98
CA VAL A 184 -4.39 15.94 38.43
C VAL A 184 -3.30 16.71 39.18
N ILE A 185 -2.02 16.46 38.90
CA ILE A 185 -0.86 17.10 39.56
C ILE A 185 -0.87 18.64 39.36
N TRP A 186 -1.30 19.10 38.19
CA TRP A 186 -1.38 20.53 37.84
C TRP A 186 -2.76 21.16 38.11
N ASN A 187 -3.67 20.46 38.78
CA ASN A 187 -4.96 21.03 39.16
C ASN A 187 -4.77 21.96 40.38
N PRO A 188 -5.17 23.25 40.31
CA PRO A 188 -5.01 24.20 41.42
C PRO A 188 -5.69 23.73 42.72
N ARG A 189 -6.78 22.96 42.62
CA ARG A 189 -7.51 22.44 43.80
C ARG A 189 -6.72 21.38 44.57
N VAL A 190 -5.68 20.78 44.00
CA VAL A 190 -4.88 19.75 44.66
C VAL A 190 -3.92 20.33 45.71
N GLU A 191 -3.54 21.60 45.60
CA GLU A 191 -2.69 22.28 46.59
C GLU A 191 -3.36 22.32 47.98
N ALA A 192 -4.68 22.53 48.01
CA ALA A 192 -5.47 22.49 49.24
C ALA A 192 -5.76 21.07 49.75
N HIS A 193 -5.47 20.03 48.96
CA HIS A 193 -5.89 18.64 49.21
C HIS A 193 -4.81 17.61 48.85
N THR A 194 -3.54 17.85 49.21
CA THR A 194 -2.42 16.93 48.90
C THR A 194 -2.62 15.53 49.48
N SER A 195 -3.33 15.40 50.62
CA SER A 195 -3.70 14.13 51.24
C SER A 195 -4.62 13.27 50.36
N LEU A 196 -5.53 13.88 49.61
CA LEU A 196 -6.40 13.16 48.66
C LEU A 196 -5.58 12.63 47.47
N LEU A 197 -4.64 13.44 46.95
CA LEU A 197 -3.73 13.00 45.91
C LEU A 197 -2.84 11.85 46.41
N GLN A 198 -2.26 11.99 47.61
CA GLN A 198 -1.47 10.93 48.24
C GLN A 198 -2.25 9.61 48.30
N ARG A 199 -3.53 9.63 48.71
CA ARG A 199 -4.38 8.43 48.74
C ARG A 199 -4.68 7.88 47.35
N ALA A 200 -4.91 8.74 46.36
CA ALA A 200 -5.26 8.34 45.00
C ALA A 200 -4.09 7.70 44.23
N LEU A 201 -2.84 8.09 44.51
CA LEU A 201 -1.66 7.53 43.83
C LEU A 201 -1.37 6.09 44.29
N LYS A 202 -1.33 5.16 43.33
CA LYS A 202 -0.98 3.75 43.55
C LYS A 202 0.36 3.42 42.90
N GLN A 203 1.15 2.56 43.53
CA GLN A 203 2.45 2.13 43.01
C GLN A 203 2.34 1.48 41.60
N ALA A 204 1.26 0.73 41.36
CA ALA A 204 0.96 0.10 40.07
C ALA A 204 0.85 1.10 38.88
N TYR A 205 0.65 2.39 39.13
CA TYR A 205 0.64 3.41 38.08
C TYR A 205 2.05 3.73 37.54
N PHE A 206 3.09 3.36 38.27
CA PHE A 206 4.47 3.76 37.98
C PHE A 206 5.39 2.57 37.68
N CYS A 207 5.07 1.37 38.18
CA CYS A 207 5.82 0.14 37.91
C CYS A 207 4.89 -1.08 37.87
N ASN A 208 5.38 -2.18 37.30
CA ASN A 208 4.68 -3.46 37.30
C ASN A 208 4.98 -4.19 38.62
N LEU A 209 3.94 -4.45 39.42
CA LEU A 209 4.09 -5.16 40.70
C LEU A 209 4.47 -6.63 40.46
N SER A 210 5.29 -7.19 41.35
CA SER A 210 5.69 -8.60 41.36
C SER A 210 5.40 -9.25 42.72
N GLY A 211 5.59 -10.57 42.84
CA GLY A 211 5.56 -11.25 44.14
C GLY A 211 4.19 -11.39 44.79
N GLY A 212 3.08 -11.22 44.06
CA GLY A 212 1.73 -11.38 44.59
C GLY A 212 1.31 -10.29 45.59
N GLY A 213 1.93 -9.11 45.53
CA GLY A 213 1.61 -8.00 46.45
C GLY A 213 2.36 -8.05 47.79
N LYS A 214 3.46 -8.81 47.87
CA LYS A 214 4.38 -8.78 49.01
C LYS A 214 5.11 -7.43 49.09
N THR A 215 5.37 -6.97 50.31
CA THR A 215 6.20 -5.79 50.57
C THR A 215 7.68 -6.14 50.46
N LEU A 216 8.48 -5.19 49.98
CA LEU A 216 9.93 -5.33 49.94
C LEU A 216 10.50 -5.44 51.37
N PRO A 217 11.55 -6.26 51.58
CA PRO A 217 12.29 -6.27 52.84
C PRO A 217 12.82 -4.88 53.20
N GLU A 218 12.87 -4.55 54.50
CA GLU A 218 13.25 -3.21 55.00
C GLU A 218 14.59 -2.71 54.43
N ILE A 219 15.58 -3.59 54.30
CA ILE A 219 16.89 -3.29 53.69
C ILE A 219 16.72 -2.81 52.23
N ARG A 220 15.92 -3.51 51.42
CA ARG A 220 15.65 -3.15 50.02
C ARG A 220 14.85 -1.85 49.91
N VAL A 221 13.93 -1.60 50.83
CA VAL A 221 13.20 -0.33 50.88
C VAL A 221 14.17 0.84 51.09
N LYS A 222 15.09 0.72 52.06
CA LYS A 222 16.13 1.74 52.29
C LYS A 222 17.01 1.96 51.06
N GLU A 223 17.48 0.89 50.40
CA GLU A 223 18.26 0.98 49.16
C GLU A 223 17.52 1.73 48.04
N VAL A 224 16.23 1.42 47.83
CA VAL A 224 15.41 2.05 46.78
C VAL A 224 15.21 3.54 47.06
N PHE A 225 14.93 3.94 48.30
CA PHE A 225 14.78 5.35 48.65
C PHE A 225 16.10 6.12 48.57
N GLN A 226 17.23 5.54 48.99
CA GLN A 226 18.55 6.17 48.82
C GLN A 226 18.90 6.38 47.35
N THR A 227 18.60 5.38 46.51
CA THR A 227 18.75 5.48 45.05
C THR A 227 17.83 6.55 44.47
N ALA A 228 16.58 6.63 44.93
CA ALA A 228 15.60 7.62 44.49
C ALA A 228 16.05 9.05 44.81
N LEU A 229 16.50 9.30 46.05
CA LEU A 229 16.97 10.62 46.47
C LEU A 229 18.22 11.05 45.69
N THR A 230 19.18 10.14 45.50
CA THR A 230 20.40 10.43 44.72
C THR A 230 20.07 10.75 43.26
N ALA A 231 19.15 10.01 42.65
CA ALA A 231 18.73 10.24 41.27
C ALA A 231 17.94 11.54 41.08
N LEU A 232 17.09 11.90 42.05
CA LEU A 232 16.32 13.15 42.00
C LEU A 232 17.21 14.38 42.23
N GLU A 233 18.22 14.28 43.11
CA GLU A 233 19.22 15.33 43.32
C GLU A 233 20.09 15.53 42.07
N GLY A 234 20.65 14.45 41.51
CA GLY A 234 21.46 14.50 40.30
C GLY A 234 20.71 15.03 39.07
N ALA A 235 19.38 14.93 39.07
CA ALA A 235 18.50 15.51 38.04
C ALA A 235 18.04 16.95 38.35
N GLY A 236 18.47 17.54 39.47
CA GLY A 236 18.09 18.90 39.89
C GLY A 236 16.64 19.04 40.36
N HIS A 237 15.95 17.95 40.68
CA HIS A 237 14.57 17.99 41.16
C HIS A 237 14.46 18.33 42.65
N ILE A 238 15.49 17.97 43.44
CA ILE A 238 15.65 18.29 44.87
C ILE A 238 17.06 18.83 45.15
N THR A 239 17.23 19.58 46.24
CA THR A 239 18.54 20.07 46.71
C THR A 239 19.22 19.12 47.71
N ALA A 240 20.52 19.30 47.97
CA ALA A 240 21.26 18.54 48.97
C ALA A 240 20.62 18.62 50.37
N ASN A 241 20.15 19.79 50.78
CA ASN A 241 19.45 19.99 52.06
C ASN A 241 18.11 19.23 52.09
N GLN A 242 17.36 19.25 50.99
CA GLN A 242 16.11 18.47 50.88
C GLN A 242 16.39 16.96 50.92
N ARG A 243 17.47 16.49 50.29
CA ARG A 243 17.89 15.09 50.37
C ARG A 243 18.19 14.66 51.80
N GLN A 244 18.98 15.44 52.55
CA GLN A 244 19.29 15.14 53.95
C GLN A 244 18.03 15.10 54.82
N ALA A 245 17.13 16.07 54.67
CA ALA A 245 15.87 16.11 55.40
C ALA A 245 14.95 14.91 55.08
N LEU A 246 14.87 14.51 53.80
CA LEU A 246 14.08 13.34 53.37
C LEU A 246 14.71 12.02 53.82
N ALA A 247 16.05 11.91 53.84
CA ALA A 247 16.76 10.75 54.36
C ALA A 247 16.55 10.58 55.87
N ALA A 248 16.55 11.68 56.65
CA ALA A 248 16.25 11.63 58.09
C ALA A 248 14.81 11.12 58.36
N LYS A 249 13.84 11.49 57.51
CA LYS A 249 12.46 10.97 57.61
C LYS A 249 12.33 9.48 57.31
N LEU A 250 13.25 8.90 56.54
CA LEU A 250 13.28 7.47 56.24
C LEU A 250 13.72 6.64 57.46
N GLU A 251 14.49 7.22 58.38
CA GLU A 251 14.90 6.54 59.62
C GLU A 251 13.78 6.47 60.65
N THR A 252 12.81 7.39 60.60
CA THR A 252 11.69 7.44 61.56
C THR A 252 10.38 6.89 61.00
N LYS A 253 10.30 6.64 59.69
CA LYS A 253 9.07 6.19 59.02
C LYS A 253 9.36 4.95 58.19
N ARG A 254 8.53 3.92 58.32
CA ARG A 254 8.59 2.69 57.52
C ARG A 254 7.68 2.80 56.29
N PRO A 255 8.22 2.98 55.07
CA PRO A 255 7.42 3.04 53.85
C PRO A 255 7.02 1.65 53.39
N ASP A 256 5.74 1.45 53.12
CA ASP A 256 5.27 0.23 52.44
C ASP A 256 5.51 0.35 50.93
N VAL A 257 6.54 -0.33 50.44
CA VAL A 257 6.81 -0.47 48.99
C VAL A 257 6.62 -1.93 48.62
N PHE A 258 5.74 -2.18 47.66
CA PHE A 258 5.50 -3.54 47.15
C PHE A 258 6.62 -3.98 46.22
N GLU A 259 6.85 -5.29 46.13
CA GLU A 259 7.77 -5.86 45.15
C GLU A 259 7.37 -5.47 43.72
N TYR A 260 8.35 -5.18 42.87
CA TYR A 260 8.12 -4.77 41.48
C TYR A 260 9.19 -5.28 40.52
N ALA A 261 8.82 -5.46 39.25
CA ALA A 261 9.73 -5.85 38.18
C ALA A 261 10.48 -4.63 37.63
N GLY A 262 11.81 -4.63 37.79
CA GLY A 262 12.69 -3.51 37.41
C GLY A 262 12.59 -3.09 35.93
N GLY A 263 12.27 -4.03 35.03
CA GLY A 263 12.13 -3.77 33.59
C GLY A 263 11.16 -2.63 33.24
N SER A 264 10.13 -2.43 34.07
CA SER A 264 9.07 -1.42 33.85
C SER A 264 9.50 0.03 34.10
N ILE A 265 10.68 0.25 34.70
CA ILE A 265 11.24 1.57 35.03
C ILE A 265 12.63 1.81 34.40
N ASN A 266 13.00 1.05 33.37
CA ASN A 266 14.33 1.12 32.76
C ASN A 266 14.60 2.42 32.00
N LYS A 267 13.57 3.12 31.53
CA LYS A 267 13.72 4.43 30.89
C LYS A 267 13.88 5.51 31.95
N ASP A 268 14.89 6.36 31.81
CA ASP A 268 15.24 7.42 32.78
C ASP A 268 14.02 8.28 33.20
N ALA A 269 13.18 8.67 32.24
CA ALA A 269 11.96 9.43 32.51
C ALA A 269 10.92 8.66 33.37
N LEU A 270 10.77 7.35 33.17
CA LEU A 270 9.86 6.52 33.96
C LEU A 270 10.43 6.26 35.36
N LYS A 271 11.74 6.06 35.45
CA LYS A 271 12.48 5.93 36.70
C LYS A 271 12.31 7.15 37.59
N LYS A 272 12.49 8.36 37.03
CA LYS A 272 12.27 9.63 37.72
C LYS A 272 10.84 9.80 38.23
N ARG A 273 9.84 9.43 37.42
CA ARG A 273 8.42 9.46 37.82
C ARG A 273 8.13 8.52 38.99
N PHE A 274 8.65 7.30 38.95
CA PHE A 274 8.52 6.33 40.04
C PHE A 274 9.17 6.84 41.33
N PHE A 275 10.38 7.39 41.24
CA PHE A 275 11.08 7.97 42.40
C PHE A 275 10.37 9.19 42.97
N GLY A 276 9.89 10.10 42.12
CA GLY A 276 9.06 11.23 42.55
C GLY A 276 7.79 10.78 43.28
N PHE A 277 7.14 9.72 42.77
CA PHE A 277 6.00 9.10 43.44
C PHE A 277 6.37 8.57 44.83
N LEU A 278 7.46 7.81 44.97
CA LEU A 278 7.87 7.24 46.27
C LEU A 278 8.11 8.34 47.31
N VAL A 279 8.83 9.40 46.93
CA VAL A 279 9.12 10.54 47.80
C VAL A 279 7.84 11.25 48.22
N PHE A 280 6.95 11.59 47.28
CA PHE A 280 5.68 12.23 47.60
C PHE A 280 4.76 11.35 48.46
N LYS A 281 4.61 10.06 48.08
CA LYS A 281 3.69 9.13 48.74
C LYS A 281 4.09 8.85 50.18
N HIS A 282 5.38 8.72 50.46
CA HIS A 282 5.86 8.21 51.75
C HIS A 282 6.62 9.23 52.59
N LEU A 283 7.43 10.13 52.01
CA LEU A 283 8.34 11.01 52.78
C LEU A 283 7.87 12.48 52.84
N ALA A 284 7.17 12.96 51.82
CA ALA A 284 6.69 14.34 51.73
C ALA A 284 5.29 14.42 51.07
N PRO A 285 4.22 13.99 51.76
CA PRO A 285 2.84 14.10 51.24
C PRO A 285 2.25 15.52 51.40
N ASP A 286 3.09 16.53 51.24
CA ASP A 286 2.80 17.94 51.46
C ASP A 286 3.06 18.74 50.16
N LEU A 287 2.92 20.06 50.24
CA LEU A 287 3.19 20.95 49.10
C LEU A 287 4.62 20.82 48.57
N ALA A 288 5.60 20.56 49.44
CA ALA A 288 6.99 20.39 49.03
C ALA A 288 7.17 19.14 48.16
N GLY A 289 6.53 18.03 48.50
CA GLY A 289 6.53 16.84 47.64
C GLY A 289 5.70 17.00 46.36
N LEU A 290 4.61 17.78 46.39
CA LEU A 290 3.83 18.08 45.18
C LEU A 290 4.67 18.88 44.16
N GLU A 291 5.48 19.83 44.63
CA GLU A 291 6.41 20.58 43.78
C GLU A 291 7.50 19.69 43.15
N ILE A 292 7.99 18.67 43.88
CA ILE A 292 8.88 17.66 43.30
C ILE A 292 8.20 16.93 42.15
N LEU A 293 6.93 16.52 42.31
CA LEU A 293 6.15 15.89 41.23
C LEU A 293 5.93 16.83 40.04
N ARG A 294 5.65 18.12 40.26
CA ARG A 294 5.47 19.12 39.19
C ARG A 294 6.75 19.37 38.38
N ARG A 295 7.92 19.29 39.01
CA ARG A 295 9.21 19.36 38.31
C ARG A 295 9.48 18.15 37.41
N ILE A 296 8.89 17.00 37.73
CA ILE A 296 9.02 15.76 36.96
C ILE A 296 7.97 15.67 35.84
N TYR A 297 6.77 16.20 36.07
CA TYR A 297 5.66 16.19 35.11
C TYR A 297 5.48 17.54 34.42
N ALA A 298 5.75 17.61 33.12
CA ALA A 298 5.49 18.82 32.33
C ALA A 298 4.01 19.25 32.42
N ARG A 299 3.78 20.57 32.48
CA ARG A 299 2.43 21.15 32.49
C ARG A 299 1.67 20.75 31.22
N PRO A 300 0.42 20.25 31.31
CA PRO A 300 -0.34 19.85 30.13
C PRO A 300 -0.53 21.03 29.17
N LYS A 301 -0.19 20.86 27.88
CA LYS A 301 -0.52 21.86 26.84
C LYS A 301 -2.05 21.91 26.68
N GLN A 302 -2.66 23.10 26.74
CA GLN A 302 -4.06 23.31 26.35
C GLN A 302 -4.18 23.04 24.85
N LYS A 303 -4.54 21.82 24.46
CA LYS A 303 -4.88 21.52 23.07
C LYS A 303 -6.31 21.99 22.81
N LEU A 304 -6.50 22.90 21.86
CA LEU A 304 -7.75 23.10 21.13
C LEU A 304 -8.28 21.71 20.72
N LYS A 305 -9.54 21.45 21.06
CA LYS A 305 -10.30 20.20 20.84
C LYS A 305 -9.63 19.30 19.81
N GLN A 306 -8.89 18.31 20.31
CA GLN A 306 -8.39 17.22 19.48
C GLN A 306 -9.64 16.58 18.85
N LYS A 307 -9.74 16.62 17.51
CA LYS A 307 -10.76 15.90 16.74
C LYS A 307 -10.80 14.48 17.32
N ARG A 308 -11.90 14.10 17.96
CA ARG A 308 -12.23 12.70 18.22
C ARG A 308 -12.33 12.07 16.83
N SER A 309 -11.25 11.45 16.40
CA SER A 309 -11.17 10.65 15.18
C SER A 309 -11.64 9.22 15.42
N ASP A 310 -12.09 8.90 16.63
CA ASP A 310 -12.57 7.57 16.96
C ASP A 310 -13.94 7.41 16.30
N SER A 311 -13.99 6.57 15.26
CA SER A 311 -15.24 6.14 14.68
C SER A 311 -16.07 5.45 15.78
N PRO A 312 -17.42 5.59 15.79
CA PRO A 312 -18.28 4.95 16.79
C PRO A 312 -18.02 3.45 16.95
N GLN A 313 -17.66 2.78 15.85
CA GLN A 313 -17.35 1.35 15.78
C GLN A 313 -16.10 0.94 16.59
N GLN A 314 -15.13 1.84 16.78
CA GLN A 314 -13.90 1.53 17.50
C GLN A 314 -14.12 1.52 19.02
N GLY A 315 -15.01 2.39 19.51
CA GLY A 315 -15.43 2.40 20.92
C GLY A 315 -16.26 1.18 21.32
N ASP A 316 -17.15 0.71 20.44
CA ASP A 316 -17.98 -0.48 20.69
C ASP A 316 -17.13 -1.76 20.76
N LEU A 317 -16.10 -1.87 19.91
CA LEU A 317 -15.18 -3.02 19.93
C LEU A 317 -14.31 -3.02 21.19
N GLU A 318 -13.80 -1.88 21.64
CA GLU A 318 -13.03 -1.79 22.87
C GLU A 318 -13.85 -2.21 24.10
N VAL A 319 -15.12 -1.78 24.18
CA VAL A 319 -16.07 -2.23 25.22
C VAL A 319 -16.27 -3.74 25.14
N ARG A 320 -16.44 -4.29 23.94
CA ARG A 320 -16.62 -5.73 23.72
C ARG A 320 -15.39 -6.54 24.14
N LEU A 321 -14.18 -6.05 23.85
CA LEU A 321 -12.93 -6.72 24.25
C LEU A 321 -12.74 -6.75 25.77
N LEU A 322 -13.35 -5.83 26.50
CA LEU A 322 -13.32 -5.78 27.98
C LEU A 322 -14.50 -6.50 28.64
N SER A 323 -15.45 -7.04 27.85
CA SER A 323 -16.69 -7.65 28.37
C SER A 323 -16.47 -8.87 29.26
N LEU A 324 -15.30 -9.52 29.16
CA LEU A 324 -14.93 -10.67 29.98
C LEU A 324 -14.26 -10.30 31.31
N GLY A 325 -14.06 -9.01 31.60
CA GLY A 325 -13.48 -8.51 32.85
C GLY A 325 -11.96 -8.69 32.99
N GLU A 326 -11.30 -9.32 32.02
CA GLU A 326 -9.85 -9.54 31.96
C GLU A 326 -9.43 -9.63 30.48
N ASP A 327 -8.12 -9.50 30.20
CA ASP A 327 -7.59 -9.66 28.84
C ASP A 327 -7.97 -11.02 28.22
N PRO A 328 -8.66 -11.05 27.05
CA PRO A 328 -9.11 -12.29 26.42
C PRO A 328 -7.97 -13.28 26.10
N ILE A 329 -6.79 -12.77 25.72
CA ILE A 329 -5.62 -13.60 25.41
C ILE A 329 -5.12 -14.27 26.69
N LYS A 330 -5.07 -13.52 27.81
CA LYS A 330 -4.72 -14.06 29.12
C LYS A 330 -5.69 -15.16 29.56
N LEU A 331 -6.99 -14.96 29.38
CA LEU A 331 -8.03 -15.93 29.75
C LEU A 331 -7.88 -17.26 28.99
N VAL A 332 -7.73 -17.20 27.66
CA VAL A 332 -7.56 -18.41 26.84
C VAL A 332 -6.29 -19.14 27.23
N ARG A 333 -5.17 -18.42 27.39
CA ARG A 333 -3.88 -19.01 27.80
C ARG A 333 -3.90 -19.62 29.19
N ALA A 334 -4.61 -19.03 30.14
CA ALA A 334 -4.70 -19.56 31.50
C ALA A 334 -5.31 -20.97 31.52
N LYS A 335 -6.19 -21.26 30.55
CA LYS A 335 -6.86 -22.55 30.39
C LYS A 335 -6.06 -23.52 29.51
N ALA A 336 -5.63 -23.08 28.32
CA ALA A 336 -5.04 -23.96 27.31
C ALA A 336 -3.51 -23.93 27.22
N GLY A 337 -2.84 -23.03 27.95
CA GLY A 337 -1.39 -22.82 27.92
C GLY A 337 -0.88 -22.08 26.67
N ILE A 338 -1.41 -22.42 25.50
CA ILE A 338 -1.21 -21.77 24.19
C ILE A 338 -2.55 -21.63 23.47
N ILE A 339 -2.64 -20.75 22.46
CA ILE A 339 -3.85 -20.57 21.64
C ILE A 339 -3.77 -21.46 20.38
N PHE A 340 -2.62 -21.49 19.70
CA PHE A 340 -2.37 -22.45 18.63
C PHE A 340 -0.91 -22.88 18.60
N ARG A 341 -0.63 -24.05 18.05
CA ARG A 341 0.74 -24.57 17.93
C ARG A 341 1.55 -23.72 16.95
N ALA A 342 2.84 -23.54 17.20
CA ALA A 342 3.76 -22.92 16.24
C ALA A 342 3.90 -23.80 14.98
N PHE A 343 4.05 -23.20 13.79
CA PHE A 343 4.23 -23.94 12.55
C PHE A 343 5.53 -24.77 12.57
N THR A 344 6.62 -24.22 13.11
CA THR A 344 7.89 -24.98 13.23
C THR A 344 7.91 -25.96 14.40
N ALA A 345 6.83 -26.06 15.17
CA ALA A 345 6.63 -27.14 16.13
C ALA A 345 5.83 -28.31 15.53
N LEU A 346 5.36 -28.24 14.28
CA LEU A 346 4.63 -29.34 13.64
C LEU A 346 5.52 -30.57 13.39
N PRO A 347 4.95 -31.78 13.25
CA PRO A 347 5.72 -33.03 13.16
C PRO A 347 6.78 -33.07 12.05
N GLY A 348 6.63 -32.26 11.00
CA GLY A 348 7.60 -32.18 9.91
C GLY A 348 8.93 -31.50 10.26
N TRP A 349 9.05 -30.90 11.44
CA TRP A 349 10.25 -30.18 11.88
C TRP A 349 11.04 -30.98 12.91
N ARG A 350 12.37 -30.88 12.83
CA ARG A 350 13.29 -31.44 13.84
C ARG A 350 13.39 -30.43 14.99
N CYS A 351 12.90 -30.80 16.18
CA CYS A 351 13.05 -29.98 17.38
C CYS A 351 14.53 -29.93 17.78
N GLY A 352 15.08 -28.74 17.97
CA GLY A 352 16.49 -28.56 18.28
C GLY A 352 16.84 -29.05 19.68
N SER A 353 17.78 -30.00 19.78
CA SER A 353 18.52 -30.25 21.01
C SER A 353 19.70 -29.27 21.08
N THR A 354 19.46 -27.99 21.36
CA THR A 354 20.58 -27.11 21.72
C THR A 354 21.00 -27.42 23.15
N SER A 355 22.23 -27.91 23.29
CA SER A 355 22.86 -28.40 24.52
C SER A 355 23.01 -27.36 25.65
N ASP A 356 22.70 -26.09 25.42
CA ASP A 356 22.95 -25.00 26.39
C ASP A 356 21.75 -24.64 27.29
N GLU A 357 20.55 -25.18 27.03
CA GLU A 357 19.36 -24.96 27.91
C GLU A 357 19.06 -26.14 28.85
N LEU A 358 19.93 -27.16 28.88
CA LEU A 358 19.76 -28.38 29.67
C LEU A 358 20.15 -28.25 31.16
N HIS A 359 20.56 -27.07 31.64
CA HIS A 359 20.98 -26.90 33.05
C HIS A 359 19.95 -26.30 34.01
N GLU A 360 18.74 -25.88 33.57
CA GLU A 360 17.79 -25.27 34.51
C GLU A 360 16.34 -25.79 34.52
N ARG A 361 15.97 -26.84 33.77
CA ARG A 361 14.56 -27.32 33.77
C ARG A 361 14.35 -28.84 33.83
N SER A 362 15.09 -29.52 34.70
CA SER A 362 14.97 -30.97 34.96
C SER A 362 13.94 -31.36 36.06
N ALA A 363 13.00 -30.50 36.44
CA ALA A 363 12.08 -30.79 37.56
C ALA A 363 10.61 -31.09 37.16
N TYR A 364 10.24 -31.01 35.88
CA TYR A 364 8.83 -31.18 35.43
C TYR A 364 8.68 -32.12 34.22
N ALA A 365 9.64 -33.02 33.99
CA ALA A 365 9.68 -33.89 32.81
C ALA A 365 9.17 -35.34 33.06
N HIS A 366 8.40 -35.56 34.13
CA HIS A 366 7.64 -36.79 34.30
C HIS A 366 6.17 -36.48 34.01
N GLU A 367 5.57 -37.23 33.07
CA GLU A 367 4.19 -37.09 32.53
C GLU A 367 4.01 -36.20 31.28
N ILE A 368 4.84 -36.39 30.26
CA ILE A 368 4.38 -36.11 28.88
C ILE A 368 4.55 -37.40 28.07
N SER A 369 3.42 -37.97 27.67
CA SER A 369 3.36 -39.12 26.77
C SER A 369 4.12 -38.84 25.47
N ALA A 370 4.81 -39.87 24.97
CA ALA A 370 5.52 -39.82 23.72
C ALA A 370 4.57 -39.47 22.56
N GLY A 371 4.49 -38.18 22.18
CA GLY A 371 3.61 -37.71 21.11
C GLY A 371 3.54 -36.21 20.89
N GLU A 372 3.76 -35.38 21.92
CA GLU A 372 3.56 -33.92 21.79
C GLU A 372 4.80 -33.11 22.20
N CYS A 373 5.77 -33.02 21.29
CA CYS A 373 6.84 -32.03 21.44
C CYS A 373 6.25 -30.64 21.12
N HIS A 374 6.09 -29.79 22.14
CA HIS A 374 5.72 -28.37 21.99
C HIS A 374 6.92 -27.45 21.70
N GLN A 375 8.08 -28.04 21.41
CA GLN A 375 9.30 -27.28 21.20
C GLN A 375 9.30 -26.64 19.81
N VAL A 376 9.61 -25.35 19.77
CA VAL A 376 9.63 -24.55 18.54
C VAL A 376 11.00 -24.73 17.89
N ALA A 377 11.05 -25.24 16.66
CA ALA A 377 12.34 -25.48 15.98
C ALA A 377 13.00 -24.20 15.48
N TRP A 378 12.23 -23.21 15.03
CA TRP A 378 12.75 -21.94 14.52
C TRP A 378 11.79 -20.78 14.77
N LYS A 379 11.87 -20.19 15.98
CA LYS A 379 10.96 -19.13 16.45
C LYS A 379 10.88 -17.93 15.51
N ASP A 380 12.01 -17.41 15.03
CA ASP A 380 11.99 -16.19 14.24
C ASP A 380 11.33 -16.40 12.86
N PHE A 381 11.43 -17.61 12.29
CA PHE A 381 10.71 -17.99 11.07
C PHE A 381 9.20 -17.96 11.28
N ASP A 382 8.74 -18.50 12.40
CA ASP A 382 7.33 -18.45 12.80
C ASP A 382 6.84 -17.01 13.00
N VAL A 383 7.62 -16.16 13.66
CA VAL A 383 7.30 -14.74 13.85
C VAL A 383 7.22 -14.01 12.51
N ALA A 384 8.14 -14.26 11.59
CA ALA A 384 8.13 -13.66 10.25
C ALA A 384 6.87 -14.07 9.46
N ALA A 385 6.53 -15.36 9.46
CA ALA A 385 5.34 -15.87 8.79
C ALA A 385 4.03 -15.34 9.42
N PHE A 386 3.99 -15.23 10.75
CA PHE A 386 2.86 -14.66 11.49
C PHE A 386 2.65 -13.17 11.17
N LYS A 387 3.74 -12.39 11.10
CA LYS A 387 3.68 -10.99 10.67
C LYS A 387 3.12 -10.85 9.25
N GLU A 388 3.61 -11.66 8.31
CA GLU A 388 3.11 -11.65 6.93
C GLU A 388 1.63 -12.07 6.84
N ALA A 389 1.18 -13.06 7.63
CA ALA A 389 -0.22 -13.43 7.74
C ALA A 389 -1.12 -12.27 8.20
N LEU A 390 -0.69 -11.54 9.24
CA LEU A 390 -1.39 -10.35 9.72
C LEU A 390 -1.42 -9.22 8.70
N LYS A 391 -0.34 -9.00 7.95
CA LYS A 391 -0.33 -8.01 6.85
C LYS A 391 -1.35 -8.37 5.77
N VAL A 392 -1.44 -9.64 5.38
CA VAL A 392 -2.42 -10.11 4.39
C VAL A 392 -3.84 -9.86 4.89
N TYR A 393 -4.12 -10.19 6.16
CA TYR A 393 -5.41 -9.93 6.78
C TYR A 393 -5.75 -8.43 6.82
N ASN A 394 -4.83 -7.57 7.28
CA ASN A 394 -5.07 -6.13 7.37
C ASN A 394 -5.23 -5.47 6.00
N GLN A 395 -4.41 -5.84 5.02
CA GLN A 395 -4.56 -5.33 3.65
C GLN A 395 -5.93 -5.70 3.08
N PHE A 396 -6.41 -6.91 3.39
CA PHE A 396 -7.74 -7.33 3.01
C PHE A 396 -8.83 -6.49 3.70
N GLN A 397 -8.77 -6.31 5.03
CA GLN A 397 -9.74 -5.48 5.76
C GLN A 397 -9.77 -4.05 5.22
N LYS A 398 -8.61 -3.47 4.94
CA LYS A 398 -8.51 -2.15 4.31
C LYS A 398 -9.18 -2.12 2.94
N ASN A 399 -8.98 -3.14 2.10
CA ASN A 399 -9.65 -3.22 0.79
C ASN A 399 -11.18 -3.35 0.92
N VAL A 400 -11.68 -4.02 1.97
CA VAL A 400 -13.11 -4.09 2.29
C VAL A 400 -13.61 -2.69 2.67
N GLU A 401 -12.95 -2.03 3.61
CA GLU A 401 -13.30 -0.69 4.10
C GLU A 401 -13.26 0.35 2.96
N ASP A 402 -12.21 0.33 2.12
CA ASP A 402 -12.08 1.21 0.95
C ASP A 402 -13.19 0.94 -0.07
N ARG A 403 -13.61 -0.32 -0.26
CA ARG A 403 -14.73 -0.67 -1.15
C ARG A 403 -16.05 -0.18 -0.59
N GLU A 404 -16.34 -0.41 0.68
CA GLU A 404 -17.57 0.04 1.35
C GLU A 404 -17.67 1.57 1.30
N ALA A 405 -16.59 2.28 1.63
CA ALA A 405 -16.52 3.73 1.53
C ALA A 405 -16.74 4.22 0.09
N LYS A 406 -16.21 3.50 -0.91
CA LYS A 406 -16.45 3.81 -2.33
C LYS A 406 -17.92 3.59 -2.72
N LEU A 407 -18.53 2.48 -2.28
CA LEU A 407 -19.95 2.19 -2.51
C LEU A 407 -20.85 3.27 -1.88
N ASP A 408 -20.61 3.63 -0.62
CA ASP A 408 -21.35 4.68 0.07
C ASP A 408 -21.17 6.04 -0.61
N ARG A 409 -19.96 6.37 -1.05
CA ARG A 409 -19.71 7.59 -1.81
C ARG A 409 -20.50 7.64 -3.11
N LEU A 410 -20.52 6.55 -3.88
CA LEU A 410 -21.28 6.48 -5.13
C LEU A 410 -22.79 6.56 -4.87
N ALA A 411 -23.28 5.80 -3.88
CA ALA A 411 -24.68 5.82 -3.48
C ALA A 411 -25.15 7.20 -3.00
N LEU A 412 -24.35 7.89 -2.17
CA LEU A 412 -24.64 9.26 -1.73
C LEU A 412 -24.70 10.24 -2.91
N LYS A 413 -23.82 10.12 -3.91
CA LYS A 413 -23.92 10.96 -5.11
C LYS A 413 -25.24 10.74 -5.85
N LEU A 414 -25.66 9.48 -6.06
CA LEU A 414 -26.94 9.18 -6.70
C LEU A 414 -28.12 9.77 -5.91
N LEU A 415 -28.13 9.62 -4.59
CA LEU A 415 -29.18 10.17 -3.73
C LEU A 415 -29.20 11.71 -3.72
N VAL A 416 -28.06 12.37 -3.85
CA VAL A 416 -28.00 13.84 -3.98
C VAL A 416 -28.61 14.29 -5.31
N MET A 417 -28.31 13.58 -6.39
CA MET A 417 -28.78 13.92 -7.73
C MET A 417 -30.27 13.61 -7.92
N ASP A 418 -30.71 12.41 -7.52
CA ASP A 418 -32.03 11.87 -7.88
C ASP A 418 -32.95 11.56 -6.69
N GLY A 419 -32.50 11.85 -5.47
CA GLY A 419 -33.29 11.61 -4.26
C GLY A 419 -33.65 10.13 -4.07
N GLU A 420 -34.84 9.89 -3.56
CA GLU A 420 -35.37 8.54 -3.31
C GLU A 420 -35.61 7.75 -4.62
N ARG A 421 -35.86 8.43 -5.76
CA ARG A 421 -36.02 7.77 -7.08
C ARG A 421 -34.77 7.03 -7.55
N ALA A 422 -33.59 7.37 -7.02
CA ALA A 422 -32.37 6.60 -7.25
C ALA A 422 -32.54 5.12 -6.88
N ALA A 423 -33.32 4.81 -5.83
CA ALA A 423 -33.59 3.45 -5.39
C ALA A 423 -34.66 2.74 -6.24
N GLU A 424 -35.59 3.47 -6.85
CA GLU A 424 -36.64 2.93 -7.74
C GLU A 424 -36.05 2.31 -9.01
N GLY A 425 -34.89 2.81 -9.46
CA GLY A 425 -34.15 2.26 -10.59
C GLY A 425 -33.63 0.83 -10.39
N TYR A 426 -33.73 0.28 -9.17
CA TYR A 426 -33.33 -1.08 -8.79
C TYR A 426 -34.56 -1.91 -8.41
N SER A 427 -35.45 -2.14 -9.37
CA SER A 427 -36.74 -2.84 -9.18
C SER A 427 -36.67 -4.35 -9.40
N GLY A 428 -35.55 -4.90 -9.88
CA GLY A 428 -35.41 -6.32 -10.14
C GLY A 428 -35.24 -7.17 -8.88
N GLN A 429 -35.43 -8.48 -9.04
CA GLN A 429 -35.39 -9.47 -7.95
C GLN A 429 -33.99 -10.03 -7.67
N SER A 430 -32.96 -9.57 -8.37
CA SER A 430 -31.60 -10.09 -8.13
C SER A 430 -31.09 -9.67 -6.75
N GLU A 431 -30.27 -10.52 -6.13
CA GLU A 431 -29.66 -10.17 -4.83
C GLU A 431 -28.81 -8.90 -4.90
N LEU A 432 -28.20 -8.64 -6.05
CA LEU A 432 -27.42 -7.44 -6.33
C LEU A 432 -28.29 -6.18 -6.26
N GLU A 433 -29.41 -6.16 -6.99
CA GLU A 433 -30.33 -5.01 -7.01
C GLU A 433 -30.95 -4.79 -5.63
N ARG A 434 -31.37 -5.86 -4.94
CA ARG A 434 -31.87 -5.78 -3.57
C ARG A 434 -30.84 -5.15 -2.63
N GLY A 435 -29.59 -5.60 -2.70
CA GLY A 435 -28.51 -5.07 -1.85
C GLY A 435 -28.18 -3.60 -2.12
N ILE A 436 -28.20 -3.17 -3.38
CA ILE A 436 -28.02 -1.75 -3.75
C ILE A 436 -29.21 -0.91 -3.25
N ARG A 437 -30.44 -1.39 -3.46
CA ARG A 437 -31.66 -0.72 -3.02
C ARG A 437 -31.71 -0.53 -1.51
N GLU A 438 -31.41 -1.58 -0.75
CA GLU A 438 -31.33 -1.52 0.72
C GLU A 438 -30.26 -0.52 1.18
N ARG A 439 -29.09 -0.48 0.53
CA ARG A 439 -28.05 0.50 0.84
C ARG A 439 -28.52 1.93 0.60
N LEU A 440 -29.12 2.21 -0.56
CA LEU A 440 -29.65 3.54 -0.89
C LEU A 440 -30.74 3.97 0.11
N ALA A 441 -31.68 3.09 0.43
CA ALA A 441 -32.74 3.35 1.40
C ALA A 441 -32.17 3.64 2.80
N ASN A 442 -31.21 2.83 3.26
CA ASN A 442 -30.57 3.02 4.57
C ASN A 442 -29.83 4.37 4.64
N LEU A 443 -29.05 4.72 3.62
CA LEU A 443 -28.34 6.00 3.57
C LEU A 443 -29.29 7.20 3.51
N TRP A 444 -30.39 7.09 2.77
CA TRP A 444 -31.44 8.12 2.71
C TRP A 444 -32.09 8.37 4.08
N GLN A 445 -32.44 7.30 4.80
CA GLN A 445 -33.01 7.37 6.14
C GLN A 445 -32.02 7.97 7.16
N VAL A 446 -30.77 7.50 7.16
CA VAL A 446 -29.70 8.04 8.02
C VAL A 446 -29.48 9.53 7.76
N ALA A 447 -29.56 9.95 6.50
CA ALA A 447 -29.43 11.34 6.11
C ALA A 447 -30.72 12.17 6.30
N LYS A 448 -31.82 11.58 6.79
CA LYS A 448 -33.13 12.22 6.96
C LYS A 448 -33.62 12.93 5.69
N GLY A 449 -33.41 12.29 4.54
CA GLY A 449 -33.78 12.82 3.21
C GLY A 449 -32.92 14.00 2.73
N LYS A 450 -31.79 14.29 3.40
CA LYS A 450 -30.84 15.35 3.01
C LYS A 450 -29.42 14.78 2.89
N PRO A 451 -29.18 13.87 1.93
CA PRO A 451 -27.85 13.31 1.71
C PRO A 451 -26.87 14.42 1.31
N LYS A 452 -25.62 14.28 1.72
CA LYS A 452 -24.53 15.15 1.29
C LYS A 452 -23.38 14.29 0.78
N PRO A 453 -22.76 14.67 -0.35
CA PRO A 453 -21.58 13.95 -0.80
C PRO A 453 -20.42 14.21 0.17
N PRO A 454 -19.55 13.22 0.41
CA PRO A 454 -18.35 13.47 1.21
C PRO A 454 -17.46 14.49 0.50
N ALA A 455 -16.85 15.38 1.30
CA ALA A 455 -15.89 16.35 0.81
C ALA A 455 -14.78 15.66 0.01
N ASP A 456 -14.32 16.32 -1.05
CA ASP A 456 -13.22 15.81 -1.86
C ASP A 456 -11.87 15.89 -1.13
N ALA A 457 -10.79 15.53 -1.82
CA ALA A 457 -9.45 15.57 -1.23
C ALA A 457 -8.98 16.98 -0.83
N ALA A 458 -9.62 18.04 -1.36
CA ALA A 458 -9.38 19.43 -0.99
C ALA A 458 -10.26 19.89 0.20
N GLY A 459 -11.20 19.06 0.64
CA GLY A 459 -12.14 19.40 1.70
C GLY A 459 -13.35 20.20 1.19
N GLU A 460 -13.54 20.29 -0.13
CA GLU A 460 -14.68 20.96 -0.75
C GLU A 460 -15.82 19.96 -1.00
N GLU A 461 -17.05 20.37 -0.68
CA GLU A 461 -18.23 19.58 -1.04
C GLU A 461 -18.45 19.72 -2.56
N PRO A 462 -18.42 18.62 -3.34
CA PRO A 462 -18.65 18.71 -4.78
C PRO A 462 -20.09 19.19 -5.03
N ALA A 463 -20.23 20.30 -5.74
CA ALA A 463 -21.53 20.81 -6.18
C ALA A 463 -22.12 19.82 -7.21
N LEU A 464 -23.12 19.04 -6.80
CA LEU A 464 -23.84 18.11 -7.66
C LEU A 464 -25.22 18.68 -7.99
N PRO A 465 -25.67 18.63 -9.26
CA PRO A 465 -26.99 19.12 -9.64
C PRO A 465 -28.09 18.20 -9.13
N ARG A 466 -29.28 18.76 -8.90
CA ARG A 466 -30.49 18.01 -8.53
C ARG A 466 -31.39 17.77 -9.74
N PHE A 467 -32.04 16.63 -9.77
CA PHE A 467 -32.95 16.22 -10.84
C PHE A 467 -34.42 16.30 -10.45
N ALA A 468 -34.72 16.44 -9.16
CA ALA A 468 -36.09 16.48 -8.67
C ALA A 468 -36.89 17.60 -9.38
N GLY A 469 -37.91 17.18 -10.14
CA GLY A 469 -38.80 18.08 -10.87
C GLY A 469 -38.24 18.67 -12.17
N ASP A 470 -37.04 18.29 -12.64
CA ASP A 470 -36.46 18.80 -13.88
C ASP A 470 -37.06 18.09 -15.11
N PRO A 471 -37.92 18.74 -15.92
CA PRO A 471 -38.55 18.10 -17.08
C PRO A 471 -37.53 17.67 -18.15
N ARG A 472 -36.35 18.31 -18.20
CA ARG A 472 -35.29 17.99 -19.17
C ARG A 472 -34.65 16.65 -18.81
N ILE A 473 -34.51 16.35 -17.52
CA ILE A 473 -34.01 15.06 -17.04
C ILE A 473 -35.04 13.94 -17.30
N GLU A 474 -36.33 14.20 -17.10
CA GLU A 474 -37.37 13.21 -17.42
C GLU A 474 -37.40 12.89 -18.92
N ARG A 475 -37.27 13.89 -19.80
CA ARG A 475 -37.14 13.65 -21.24
C ARG A 475 -35.88 12.84 -21.57
N LEU A 476 -34.74 13.14 -20.94
CA LEU A 476 -33.49 12.37 -21.10
C LEU A 476 -33.64 10.92 -20.66
N ARG A 477 -34.35 10.64 -19.55
CA ARG A 477 -34.66 9.27 -19.12
C ARG A 477 -35.43 8.52 -20.19
N LYS A 478 -36.46 9.13 -20.77
CA LYS A 478 -37.25 8.53 -21.86
C LYS A 478 -36.41 8.28 -23.11
N ILE A 479 -35.56 9.25 -23.49
CA ILE A 479 -34.63 9.06 -24.61
C ILE A 479 -33.71 7.85 -24.38
N VAL A 480 -33.14 7.72 -23.19
CA VAL A 480 -32.16 6.69 -22.87
C VAL A 480 -32.79 5.31 -22.61
N ASN A 481 -33.91 5.25 -21.89
CA ASN A 481 -34.54 4.01 -21.46
C ASN A 481 -35.56 3.46 -22.47
N ASP A 482 -36.14 4.31 -23.31
CA ASP A 482 -37.24 3.91 -24.21
C ASP A 482 -36.88 4.15 -25.68
N ASP A 483 -36.58 5.40 -26.06
CA ASP A 483 -36.44 5.79 -27.48
C ASP A 483 -35.19 5.18 -28.13
N LEU A 484 -34.09 5.07 -27.39
CA LEU A 484 -32.81 4.52 -27.84
C LEU A 484 -32.50 3.14 -27.27
N ALA A 485 -33.43 2.54 -26.52
CA ALA A 485 -33.24 1.20 -25.99
C ALA A 485 -33.31 0.16 -27.10
N GLU A 486 -32.28 -0.68 -27.17
CA GLU A 486 -32.15 -1.70 -28.21
C GLU A 486 -32.19 -3.09 -27.58
N GLU A 487 -32.78 -4.03 -28.30
CA GLU A 487 -32.69 -5.46 -28.00
C GLU A 487 -31.48 -6.02 -28.75
N TYR A 488 -30.60 -6.74 -28.06
CA TYR A 488 -29.42 -7.36 -28.67
C TYR A 488 -29.49 -8.88 -28.50
N ARG A 489 -28.76 -9.62 -29.35
CA ARG A 489 -28.71 -11.10 -29.35
C ARG A 489 -28.41 -11.74 -27.98
N LEU A 490 -27.82 -11.00 -27.05
CA LEU A 490 -27.43 -11.46 -25.71
C LEU A 490 -28.46 -11.13 -24.61
N THR A 491 -29.55 -10.44 -24.94
CA THR A 491 -30.49 -9.90 -23.94
C THR A 491 -31.82 -10.66 -23.90
N ASP A 492 -31.94 -11.79 -24.62
CA ASP A 492 -33.06 -12.74 -24.58
C ASP A 492 -34.45 -12.07 -24.47
N GLY A 493 -34.80 -11.20 -25.42
CA GLY A 493 -36.10 -10.51 -25.43
C GLY A 493 -36.18 -9.23 -24.60
N ARG A 494 -35.12 -8.83 -23.89
CA ARG A 494 -35.11 -7.62 -23.04
C ARG A 494 -34.48 -6.43 -23.78
N ARG A 495 -35.20 -5.31 -23.84
CA ARG A 495 -34.65 -4.02 -24.26
C ARG A 495 -33.66 -3.50 -23.22
N THR A 496 -32.44 -3.22 -23.65
CA THR A 496 -31.40 -2.67 -22.77
C THR A 496 -31.34 -1.16 -22.93
N PRO A 497 -31.34 -0.37 -21.83
CA PRO A 497 -31.18 1.08 -21.90
C PRO A 497 -29.92 1.50 -22.64
N TYR A 498 -29.97 2.65 -23.30
CA TYR A 498 -28.85 3.19 -24.04
C TYR A 498 -27.67 3.58 -23.13
N GLY A 499 -26.47 3.09 -23.44
CA GLY A 499 -25.26 3.37 -22.64
C GLY A 499 -24.71 4.78 -22.85
N LEU A 500 -25.27 5.78 -22.17
CA LEU A 500 -24.81 7.17 -22.20
C LEU A 500 -23.45 7.33 -21.50
N ARG A 501 -22.39 7.68 -22.26
CA ARG A 501 -21.00 7.80 -21.77
C ARG A 501 -20.28 8.98 -22.40
N ARG A 502 -19.13 9.37 -21.86
CA ARG A 502 -18.29 10.42 -22.50
C ARG A 502 -18.03 10.20 -23.99
N ARG A 503 -17.81 8.95 -24.42
CA ARG A 503 -17.57 8.62 -25.84
C ARG A 503 -18.80 8.90 -26.73
N THR A 504 -20.02 8.69 -26.21
CA THR A 504 -21.25 8.92 -26.98
C THR A 504 -21.58 10.41 -27.05
N MET A 505 -21.07 11.21 -26.11
CA MET A 505 -21.19 12.68 -26.08
C MET A 505 -19.98 13.41 -26.67
N LYS A 506 -19.05 12.73 -27.35
CA LYS A 506 -17.86 13.37 -27.92
C LYS A 506 -18.28 14.54 -28.85
N GLY A 507 -17.65 15.70 -28.71
CA GLY A 507 -17.98 16.88 -29.50
C GLY A 507 -19.27 17.61 -29.09
N TRP A 508 -19.92 17.22 -27.99
CA TRP A 508 -21.19 17.79 -27.54
C TRP A 508 -21.18 19.32 -27.45
N GLY A 509 -20.13 19.92 -26.87
CA GLY A 509 -20.05 21.38 -26.72
C GLY A 509 -20.03 22.12 -28.07
N GLU A 510 -19.48 21.53 -29.12
CA GLU A 510 -19.48 22.12 -30.46
C GLU A 510 -20.82 21.96 -31.17
N VAL A 511 -21.42 20.76 -31.06
CA VAL A 511 -22.78 20.48 -31.58
C VAL A 511 -23.80 21.42 -30.94
N LYS A 512 -23.80 21.52 -29.60
CA LYS A 512 -24.67 22.42 -28.83
C LYS A 512 -24.51 23.87 -29.28
N ARG A 513 -23.27 24.36 -29.45
CA ARG A 513 -23.01 25.73 -29.91
C ARG A 513 -23.55 25.99 -31.32
N LYS A 514 -23.33 25.08 -32.27
CA LYS A 514 -23.90 25.21 -33.64
C LYS A 514 -25.43 25.21 -33.60
N TRP A 515 -26.03 24.34 -32.79
CA TRP A 515 -27.48 24.27 -32.66
C TRP A 515 -28.09 25.53 -32.04
N GLN A 516 -27.47 26.11 -31.01
CA GLN A 516 -27.88 27.38 -30.39
C GLN A 516 -27.72 28.60 -31.31
N GLN A 517 -26.92 28.51 -32.38
CA GLN A 517 -26.89 29.54 -33.43
C GLN A 517 -28.09 29.45 -34.37
N ILE A 518 -28.67 28.26 -34.54
CA ILE A 518 -29.81 27.98 -35.43
C ILE A 518 -31.14 28.21 -34.70
N VAL A 519 -31.21 27.80 -33.43
CA VAL A 519 -32.40 27.95 -32.57
C VAL A 519 -32.06 28.85 -31.39
N ARG A 520 -32.74 29.99 -31.31
CA ARG A 520 -32.57 30.99 -30.23
C ARG A 520 -33.49 30.69 -29.04
N SER A 521 -33.22 31.34 -27.91
CA SER A 521 -34.05 31.23 -26.70
C SER A 521 -35.51 31.59 -27.01
N GLY A 522 -36.46 30.84 -26.44
CA GLY A 522 -37.91 31.02 -26.62
C GLY A 522 -38.52 30.55 -27.94
N GLU A 523 -37.72 30.13 -28.93
CA GLU A 523 -38.24 29.69 -30.24
C GLU A 523 -38.84 28.28 -30.19
N ARG A 524 -40.05 28.09 -30.74
CA ARG A 524 -40.74 26.79 -30.78
C ARG A 524 -40.21 25.85 -31.87
N PHE A 525 -40.44 24.56 -31.67
CA PHE A 525 -40.11 23.46 -32.55
C PHE A 525 -40.74 23.65 -33.93
N SER A 526 -39.93 23.41 -34.96
CA SER A 526 -40.41 23.29 -36.33
C SER A 526 -39.60 22.25 -37.10
N GLU A 527 -40.27 21.51 -37.98
CA GLU A 527 -39.62 20.49 -38.81
C GLU A 527 -38.54 21.08 -39.73
N GLU A 528 -38.74 22.32 -40.20
CA GLU A 528 -37.74 23.01 -41.01
C GLU A 528 -36.43 23.24 -40.24
N LYS A 529 -36.54 23.69 -38.98
CA LYS A 529 -35.38 23.91 -38.11
C LYS A 529 -34.75 22.59 -37.68
N ARG A 530 -35.55 21.55 -37.40
CA ARG A 530 -35.04 20.19 -37.16
C ARG A 530 -34.18 19.70 -38.32
N ARG A 531 -34.61 19.92 -39.57
CA ARG A 531 -33.82 19.58 -40.77
C ARG A 531 -32.51 20.38 -40.83
N LYS A 532 -32.53 21.67 -40.50
CA LYS A 532 -31.32 22.51 -40.42
C LYS A 532 -30.34 22.04 -39.32
N LEU A 533 -30.85 21.67 -38.15
CA LEU A 533 -30.06 21.12 -37.04
C LEU A 533 -29.40 19.78 -37.42
N LYS A 534 -30.15 18.90 -38.09
CA LYS A 534 -29.62 17.64 -38.62
C LYS A 534 -28.52 17.88 -39.67
N ALA A 535 -28.74 18.80 -40.61
CA ALA A 535 -27.74 19.14 -41.61
C ALA A 535 -26.43 19.67 -40.97
N ALA A 536 -26.54 20.49 -39.93
CA ALA A 536 -25.37 20.97 -39.18
C ALA A 536 -24.63 19.85 -38.43
N LEU A 537 -25.35 18.85 -37.92
CA LEU A 537 -24.74 17.66 -37.32
C LEU A 537 -24.01 16.81 -38.38
N ASP A 538 -24.62 16.58 -39.53
CA ASP A 538 -24.04 15.79 -40.62
C ASP A 538 -22.80 16.48 -41.22
N GLU A 539 -22.81 17.80 -41.34
CA GLU A 539 -21.64 18.60 -41.74
C GLU A 539 -20.45 18.39 -40.79
N LEU A 540 -20.68 18.47 -39.47
CA LEU A 540 -19.64 18.22 -38.46
C LEU A 540 -19.07 16.79 -38.53
N ARG A 541 -19.90 15.82 -38.94
CA ARG A 541 -19.50 14.42 -39.09
C ARG A 541 -18.82 14.13 -40.43
N GLY A 542 -19.12 14.89 -41.47
CA GLY A 542 -18.55 14.75 -42.81
C GLY A 542 -17.16 15.38 -42.96
N GLY A 543 -16.78 16.32 -42.08
CA GLY A 543 -15.52 17.05 -42.14
C GLY A 543 -14.35 16.44 -41.35
N GLU A 544 -13.29 17.23 -41.19
CA GLU A 544 -12.04 16.87 -40.47
C GLU A 544 -12.26 16.45 -39.01
N LYS A 545 -13.41 16.83 -38.43
CA LYS A 545 -13.78 16.52 -37.03
C LYS A 545 -14.58 15.23 -36.87
N ARG A 546 -14.71 14.41 -37.92
CA ARG A 546 -15.48 13.14 -37.87
C ARG A 546 -15.14 12.26 -36.66
N GLU A 547 -13.86 12.11 -36.35
CA GLU A 547 -13.41 11.29 -35.21
C GLU A 547 -13.69 11.94 -33.86
N GLN A 548 -14.01 13.23 -33.84
CA GLN A 548 -14.29 14.03 -32.64
C GLN A 548 -15.77 14.11 -32.30
N ILE A 549 -16.68 13.62 -33.15
CA ILE A 549 -18.12 13.61 -32.91
C ILE A 549 -18.59 12.23 -32.42
N GLY A 550 -19.42 12.23 -31.39
CA GLY A 550 -19.94 11.05 -30.71
C GLY A 550 -21.10 10.36 -31.44
N SER A 551 -22.07 9.87 -30.67
CA SER A 551 -23.15 9.06 -31.20
C SER A 551 -24.17 9.89 -31.98
N HIS A 552 -24.30 9.55 -33.25
CA HIS A 552 -25.31 10.14 -34.14
C HIS A 552 -26.74 9.91 -33.62
N LYS A 553 -27.07 8.67 -33.21
CA LYS A 553 -28.42 8.32 -32.74
C LYS A 553 -28.83 9.16 -31.53
N LEU A 554 -27.91 9.40 -30.60
CA LEU A 554 -28.14 10.26 -29.43
C LEU A 554 -28.45 11.69 -29.86
N PHE A 555 -27.63 12.27 -30.74
CA PHE A 555 -27.83 13.66 -31.18
C PHE A 555 -29.10 13.83 -32.03
N GLU A 556 -29.48 12.83 -32.84
CA GLU A 556 -30.77 12.87 -33.54
C GLU A 556 -31.97 12.82 -32.59
N ALA A 557 -31.89 12.03 -31.51
CA ALA A 557 -32.94 11.99 -30.49
C ALA A 557 -33.10 13.34 -29.76
N LEU A 558 -32.01 14.09 -29.58
CA LEU A 558 -32.01 15.40 -28.94
C LEU A 558 -32.63 16.52 -29.80
N ILE A 559 -32.91 16.27 -31.09
CA ILE A 559 -33.58 17.24 -31.97
C ILE A 559 -34.97 16.77 -32.41
N ALA A 560 -35.46 15.66 -31.86
CA ALA A 560 -36.66 14.98 -32.33
C ALA A 560 -37.96 15.77 -32.07
N ASP A 561 -38.04 16.48 -30.95
CA ASP A 561 -39.23 17.18 -30.47
C ASP A 561 -38.90 18.39 -29.58
N GLU A 562 -39.92 19.19 -29.22
CA GLU A 562 -39.79 20.39 -28.37
C GLU A 562 -39.20 20.08 -26.98
N GLU A 563 -39.62 18.97 -26.35
CA GLU A 563 -39.12 18.59 -25.03
C GLU A 563 -37.62 18.25 -25.10
N ALA A 564 -37.18 17.60 -26.18
CA ALA A 564 -35.78 17.30 -26.44
C ALA A 564 -34.95 18.57 -26.71
N TRP A 565 -35.52 19.59 -27.37
CA TRP A 565 -34.87 20.88 -27.56
C TRP A 565 -34.61 21.59 -26.22
N GLY A 566 -35.51 21.42 -25.24
CA GLY A 566 -35.35 21.95 -23.89
C GLY A 566 -34.09 21.46 -23.15
N ILE A 567 -33.46 20.37 -23.60
CA ILE A 567 -32.23 19.82 -23.01
C ILE A 567 -31.00 20.69 -23.33
N TRP A 568 -30.98 21.36 -24.48
CA TRP A 568 -29.78 22.04 -24.99
C TRP A 568 -29.98 23.48 -25.44
N ARG A 569 -31.23 23.89 -25.73
CA ARG A 569 -31.58 25.28 -26.07
C ARG A 569 -31.19 26.20 -24.92
N GLU A 570 -30.76 27.42 -25.24
CA GLU A 570 -30.54 28.43 -24.21
C GLU A 570 -31.87 28.70 -23.46
N PRO A 571 -31.86 28.67 -22.11
CA PRO A 571 -33.06 28.96 -21.34
C PRO A 571 -33.48 30.42 -21.55
N ASP A 572 -34.78 30.69 -21.45
CA ASP A 572 -35.28 32.06 -21.26
C ASP A 572 -35.11 32.47 -19.79
N ASP A 573 -35.31 33.77 -19.49
CA ASP A 573 -35.09 34.31 -18.14
C ASP A 573 -35.95 33.59 -17.07
N MET A 574 -37.20 33.27 -17.41
CA MET A 574 -38.11 32.54 -16.51
C MET A 574 -37.61 31.13 -16.21
N HIS A 575 -37.14 30.41 -17.23
CA HIS A 575 -36.60 29.06 -17.05
C HIS A 575 -35.23 29.09 -16.34
N GLN A 576 -34.42 30.13 -16.55
CA GLN A 576 -33.16 30.31 -15.86
C GLN A 576 -33.36 30.57 -14.35
N GLU A 577 -34.41 31.32 -13.97
CA GLU A 577 -34.82 31.47 -12.57
C GLU A 577 -35.25 30.13 -11.95
N GLN A 578 -35.99 29.30 -12.69
CA GLN A 578 -36.37 27.95 -12.23
C GLN A 578 -35.14 27.06 -12.01
N ILE A 579 -34.18 27.07 -12.94
CA ILE A 579 -32.92 26.32 -12.81
C ILE A 579 -32.19 26.71 -11.52
N ASN A 580 -32.06 28.02 -11.27
CA ASN A 580 -31.38 28.53 -10.07
C ASN A 580 -32.15 28.19 -8.78
N LYS A 581 -33.48 28.35 -8.78
CA LYS A 581 -34.34 28.10 -7.63
C LYS A 581 -34.34 26.63 -7.19
N HIS A 582 -34.29 25.71 -8.15
CA HIS A 582 -34.37 24.27 -7.89
C HIS A 582 -33.00 23.57 -7.88
N GLU A 583 -31.89 24.32 -8.03
CA GLU A 583 -30.53 23.78 -8.12
C GLU A 583 -30.37 22.74 -9.25
N TRP A 584 -31.07 22.94 -10.37
CA TRP A 584 -30.99 22.06 -11.53
C TRP A 584 -29.68 22.24 -12.30
N ALA A 585 -29.31 21.25 -13.10
CA ALA A 585 -28.11 21.31 -13.93
C ALA A 585 -28.23 22.39 -15.02
N SER A 586 -27.15 23.15 -15.25
CA SER A 586 -27.04 24.04 -16.41
C SER A 586 -26.84 23.27 -17.72
N ASP A 587 -26.15 22.13 -17.66
CA ASP A 587 -26.06 21.15 -18.75
C ASP A 587 -26.68 19.82 -18.31
N PRO A 588 -27.98 19.60 -18.58
CA PRO A 588 -28.68 18.41 -18.12
C PRO A 588 -28.17 17.13 -18.76
N LEU A 589 -27.65 17.17 -20.00
CA LEU A 589 -27.08 15.99 -20.67
C LEU A 589 -25.77 15.55 -19.99
N GLU A 590 -24.88 16.48 -19.68
CA GLU A 590 -23.63 16.20 -18.97
C GLU A 590 -23.88 15.67 -17.55
N ALA A 591 -24.84 16.27 -16.84
CA ALA A 591 -25.26 15.84 -15.50
C ALA A 591 -25.88 14.43 -15.52
N PHE A 592 -26.78 14.16 -16.48
CA PHE A 592 -27.42 12.84 -16.60
C PHE A 592 -26.41 11.76 -17.03
N ARG A 593 -25.43 12.09 -17.86
CA ARG A 593 -24.31 11.18 -18.16
C ARG A 593 -23.49 10.85 -16.92
N GLU A 594 -23.15 11.85 -16.09
CA GLU A 594 -22.46 11.59 -14.82
C GLU A 594 -23.29 10.66 -13.92
N TYR A 595 -24.60 10.88 -13.83
CA TYR A 595 -25.51 9.99 -13.11
C TYR A 595 -25.46 8.55 -13.63
N CYS A 596 -25.55 8.34 -14.95
CA CYS A 596 -25.45 7.01 -15.56
C CYS A 596 -24.10 6.34 -15.26
N GLU A 597 -22.98 7.05 -15.39
CA GLU A 597 -21.64 6.52 -15.10
C GLU A 597 -21.45 6.19 -13.61
N ILE A 598 -22.03 6.99 -12.69
CA ILE A 598 -22.03 6.69 -11.25
C ILE A 598 -22.84 5.43 -10.96
N ARG A 599 -24.01 5.29 -11.60
CA ARG A 599 -24.90 4.12 -11.44
C ARG A 599 -24.21 2.84 -11.91
N GLU A 600 -23.64 2.85 -13.10
CA GLU A 600 -22.85 1.74 -13.63
C GLU A 600 -21.66 1.41 -12.72
N ALA A 601 -20.95 2.43 -12.21
CA ALA A 601 -19.83 2.22 -11.30
C ALA A 601 -20.27 1.60 -9.96
N LEU A 602 -21.45 1.97 -9.45
CA LEU A 602 -22.03 1.38 -8.24
C LEU A 602 -22.35 -0.10 -8.46
N GLU A 603 -22.95 -0.44 -9.61
CA GLU A 603 -23.27 -1.82 -10.01
C GLU A 603 -21.99 -2.66 -10.22
N GLU A 604 -20.99 -2.11 -10.91
CA GLU A 604 -19.70 -2.79 -11.15
C GLU A 604 -18.97 -3.07 -9.82
N VAL A 605 -18.87 -2.07 -8.95
CA VAL A 605 -18.22 -2.22 -7.64
C VAL A 605 -19.04 -3.15 -6.73
N SER A 606 -20.37 -3.18 -6.84
CA SER A 606 -21.22 -4.09 -6.05
C SER A 606 -21.11 -5.54 -6.51
N SER A 607 -21.06 -5.78 -7.82
CA SER A 607 -21.00 -7.13 -8.40
C SER A 607 -19.60 -7.77 -8.31
N ARG A 608 -18.53 -6.97 -8.35
CA ARG A 608 -17.16 -7.50 -8.36
C ARG A 608 -16.82 -8.24 -7.06
N PRO A 609 -16.43 -9.52 -7.06
CA PRO A 609 -16.08 -10.21 -5.82
C PRO A 609 -14.77 -9.66 -5.23
N LEU A 610 -14.74 -9.50 -3.90
CA LEU A 610 -13.51 -9.27 -3.15
C LEU A 610 -12.79 -10.61 -3.01
N ASN A 611 -11.79 -10.83 -3.86
CA ASN A 611 -11.05 -12.08 -3.87
C ASN A 611 -9.91 -12.06 -2.86
N PHE A 612 -9.98 -12.93 -1.86
CA PHE A 612 -8.82 -13.29 -1.06
C PHE A 612 -7.83 -14.06 -1.93
N THR A 613 -6.53 -13.75 -1.85
CA THR A 613 -5.50 -14.45 -2.64
C THR A 613 -4.50 -15.10 -1.67
N PRO A 614 -4.49 -16.44 -1.57
CA PRO A 614 -3.57 -17.18 -0.72
C PRO A 614 -2.10 -16.86 -0.99
N ALA A 615 -1.23 -17.16 -0.02
CA ALA A 615 0.21 -17.17 -0.24
C ALA A 615 0.54 -18.39 -1.13
N ASP A 616 1.28 -18.16 -2.22
CA ASP A 616 1.65 -19.21 -3.17
C ASP A 616 3.03 -18.89 -3.75
N ALA A 617 3.93 -19.89 -3.75
CA ALA A 617 5.33 -19.68 -4.07
C ALA A 617 5.55 -19.16 -5.50
N ARG A 618 4.62 -19.45 -6.42
CA ARG A 618 4.72 -19.11 -7.85
C ARG A 618 3.86 -17.90 -8.22
N TYR A 619 2.59 -17.90 -7.80
CA TYR A 619 1.58 -17.02 -8.37
C TYR A 619 1.16 -15.88 -7.43
N SER A 620 1.51 -15.97 -6.15
CA SER A 620 1.15 -14.99 -5.10
C SER A 620 2.21 -15.00 -3.99
N ARG A 621 3.47 -14.79 -4.38
CA ARG A 621 4.62 -14.92 -3.48
C ARG A 621 4.62 -13.83 -2.41
N ARG A 622 4.79 -14.23 -1.14
CA ARG A 622 5.18 -13.36 -0.03
C ARG A 622 6.69 -13.39 0.10
N LEU A 623 7.33 -12.24 0.02
CA LEU A 623 8.79 -12.16 0.03
C LEU A 623 9.32 -12.60 1.39
N PHE A 624 10.30 -13.50 1.38
CA PHE A 624 10.99 -13.90 2.60
C PHE A 624 12.15 -12.94 2.85
N MET A 625 12.10 -12.23 3.98
CA MET A 625 13.11 -11.25 4.38
C MET A 625 14.04 -11.92 5.38
N PHE A 626 15.31 -12.12 5.03
CA PHE A 626 16.25 -12.78 5.94
C PHE A 626 16.49 -11.99 7.24
N THR A 627 16.37 -10.66 7.20
CA THR A 627 16.47 -9.80 8.40
C THR A 627 15.35 -10.01 9.41
N ASP A 628 14.25 -10.64 9.01
CA ASP A 628 13.17 -10.97 9.94
C ASP A 628 13.49 -12.23 10.76
N VAL A 629 14.50 -13.01 10.33
CA VAL A 629 14.90 -14.28 10.94
C VAL A 629 16.37 -14.35 11.39
N CYS A 630 17.17 -13.34 11.05
CA CYS A 630 18.54 -13.19 11.50
C CYS A 630 18.95 -11.72 11.54
N SER A 631 20.11 -11.43 12.14
CA SER A 631 20.71 -10.10 12.14
C SER A 631 22.02 -10.10 11.35
N PHE A 632 22.12 -9.21 10.36
CA PHE A 632 23.38 -8.87 9.71
C PHE A 632 24.14 -7.81 10.56
N GLY A 633 25.45 -7.65 10.34
CA GLY A 633 26.21 -6.53 10.95
C GLY A 633 27.22 -6.83 12.05
N LYS A 634 27.24 -8.05 12.60
CA LYS A 634 28.32 -8.46 13.50
C LYS A 634 29.44 -9.03 12.63
N ASP A 635 30.64 -8.41 12.62
CA ASP A 635 31.80 -8.89 11.83
C ASP A 635 32.13 -10.38 12.05
N ARG A 636 31.87 -10.86 13.26
CA ARG A 636 32.02 -12.27 13.70
C ARG A 636 30.70 -13.05 13.79
N GLY A 637 29.59 -12.47 13.33
CA GLY A 637 28.29 -13.13 13.27
C GLY A 637 28.26 -14.28 12.26
N GLU A 638 27.41 -15.26 12.54
CA GLU A 638 27.16 -16.43 11.68
C GLU A 638 26.52 -16.03 10.34
N PHE A 639 25.59 -15.07 10.38
CA PHE A 639 24.89 -14.54 9.20
C PHE A 639 25.45 -13.17 8.83
N LYS A 640 25.91 -13.02 7.59
CA LYS A 640 26.56 -11.79 7.13
C LYS A 640 26.70 -11.75 5.61
N HIS A 641 26.84 -10.55 5.09
CA HIS A 641 27.38 -10.31 3.75
C HIS A 641 28.89 -10.56 3.76
N ASP A 642 29.39 -11.25 2.74
CA ASP A 642 30.83 -11.43 2.57
C ASP A 642 31.49 -10.11 2.14
N ALA A 643 32.60 -9.74 2.77
CA ALA A 643 33.29 -8.48 2.50
C ALA A 643 34.14 -8.51 1.23
N LYS A 644 34.54 -9.71 0.77
CA LYS A 644 35.48 -9.91 -0.35
C LYS A 644 34.87 -10.68 -1.51
N ALA A 645 33.60 -11.06 -1.43
CA ALA A 645 32.90 -11.80 -2.47
C ALA A 645 31.44 -11.36 -2.58
N LEU A 646 30.84 -11.60 -3.74
CA LEU A 646 29.39 -11.52 -3.96
C LEU A 646 28.70 -12.74 -3.32
N ALA A 647 28.75 -12.81 -1.99
CA ALA A 647 28.13 -13.88 -1.22
C ALA A 647 27.46 -13.34 0.04
N VAL A 648 26.46 -14.07 0.53
CA VAL A 648 25.79 -13.80 1.80
C VAL A 648 25.47 -15.11 2.51
N THR A 649 25.72 -15.16 3.82
CA THR A 649 25.35 -16.30 4.66
C THR A 649 24.02 -16.03 5.35
N VAL A 650 23.05 -16.92 5.13
CA VAL A 650 21.66 -16.79 5.60
C VAL A 650 21.13 -18.14 6.12
N PRO A 651 20.13 -18.12 7.03
CA PRO A 651 19.50 -19.36 7.48
C PRO A 651 18.48 -19.85 6.44
N VAL A 652 18.49 -21.15 6.13
CA VAL A 652 17.58 -21.78 5.16
C VAL A 652 16.97 -23.04 5.79
N ALA A 653 15.67 -23.25 5.57
CA ALA A 653 14.99 -24.48 5.97
C ALA A 653 15.32 -25.59 4.96
N LEU A 654 15.98 -26.65 5.40
CA LEU A 654 16.35 -27.79 4.56
C LEU A 654 15.79 -29.09 5.15
N SER A 655 15.31 -29.98 4.28
CA SER A 655 14.94 -31.34 4.66
C SER A 655 16.19 -32.21 4.76
N ASP A 656 16.26 -33.02 5.82
CA ASP A 656 17.26 -34.09 5.95
C ASP A 656 16.83 -35.37 5.19
N SER A 657 17.65 -36.42 5.28
CA SER A 657 17.39 -37.73 4.67
C SER A 657 16.11 -38.39 5.16
N ASP A 658 15.65 -38.05 6.37
CA ASP A 658 14.45 -38.60 6.99
C ASP A 658 13.20 -37.75 6.65
N GLY A 659 13.36 -36.74 5.78
CA GLY A 659 12.31 -35.81 5.39
C GLY A 659 11.94 -34.79 6.47
N LYS A 660 12.72 -34.69 7.55
CA LYS A 660 12.51 -33.68 8.61
C LYS A 660 13.20 -32.37 8.24
N ILE A 661 12.50 -31.27 8.49
CA ILE A 661 12.98 -29.93 8.18
C ILE A 661 13.77 -29.38 9.37
N SER A 662 14.94 -28.80 9.11
CA SER A 662 15.73 -28.06 10.09
C SER A 662 16.32 -26.78 9.49
N MET A 663 16.61 -25.80 10.35
CA MET A 663 17.33 -24.58 9.95
C MET A 663 18.81 -24.91 9.77
N ARG A 664 19.37 -24.53 8.62
CA ARG A 664 20.80 -24.69 8.31
C ARG A 664 21.39 -23.37 7.78
N PRO A 665 22.56 -22.94 8.27
CA PRO A 665 23.30 -21.82 7.66
C PRO A 665 23.76 -22.19 6.25
N CYS A 666 23.41 -21.35 5.28
CA CYS A 666 23.78 -21.51 3.88
C CYS A 666 24.46 -20.24 3.37
N ARG A 667 25.55 -20.40 2.60
CA ARG A 667 26.23 -19.31 1.90
C ARG A 667 25.78 -19.27 0.45
N LEU A 668 25.08 -18.20 0.09
CA LEU A 668 24.55 -17.97 -1.25
C LEU A 668 25.55 -17.10 -2.02
N ARG A 669 26.11 -17.63 -3.11
CA ARG A 669 26.84 -16.80 -4.08
C ARG A 669 25.87 -16.24 -5.10
N TYR A 670 26.10 -15.00 -5.51
CA TYR A 670 25.20 -14.31 -6.43
C TYR A 670 25.93 -13.45 -7.45
N SER A 671 25.26 -13.15 -8.55
CA SER A 671 25.62 -12.03 -9.43
C SER A 671 24.72 -10.84 -9.12
N ALA A 672 25.25 -9.62 -9.12
CA ALA A 672 24.46 -8.40 -8.90
C ALA A 672 25.00 -7.22 -9.72
N PRO A 673 24.74 -7.19 -11.05
CA PRO A 673 25.34 -6.21 -11.96
C PRO A 673 25.09 -4.76 -11.58
N ARG A 674 23.91 -4.45 -11.00
CA ARG A 674 23.58 -3.09 -10.56
C ARG A 674 24.34 -2.66 -9.30
N LEU A 675 24.66 -3.59 -8.38
CA LEU A 675 25.51 -3.28 -7.23
C LEU A 675 26.93 -2.93 -7.68
N VAL A 676 27.42 -3.61 -8.73
CA VAL A 676 28.73 -3.34 -9.34
C VAL A 676 28.73 -2.02 -10.10
N ARG A 677 27.75 -1.82 -10.99
CA ARG A 677 27.60 -0.60 -11.78
C ARG A 677 27.51 0.66 -10.90
N ASP A 678 26.76 0.58 -9.79
CA ASP A 678 26.59 1.69 -8.87
C ASP A 678 27.68 1.77 -7.80
N ARG A 679 28.79 1.02 -7.97
CA ARG A 679 29.99 1.02 -7.11
C ARG A 679 29.73 0.73 -5.63
N ILE A 680 28.68 -0.03 -5.32
CA ILE A 680 28.48 -0.57 -3.97
C ILE A 680 29.37 -1.80 -3.77
N ARG A 681 29.55 -2.58 -4.84
CA ARG A 681 30.46 -3.74 -4.92
C ARG A 681 31.48 -3.52 -6.03
N ALA A 682 32.69 -4.05 -5.88
CA ALA A 682 33.64 -4.20 -6.97
C ALA A 682 33.32 -5.43 -7.84
N GLU A 683 33.97 -5.57 -8.99
CA GLU A 683 33.81 -6.72 -9.90
C GLU A 683 34.21 -8.05 -9.23
N ASP A 684 35.23 -8.02 -8.37
CA ASP A 684 35.65 -9.16 -7.54
C ASP A 684 34.71 -9.43 -6.35
N GLY A 685 33.73 -8.54 -6.11
CA GLY A 685 32.77 -8.61 -5.03
C GLY A 685 33.18 -7.91 -3.74
N ALA A 686 34.35 -7.28 -3.69
CA ALA A 686 34.78 -6.49 -2.54
C ALA A 686 33.82 -5.31 -2.25
N TYR A 687 33.74 -4.91 -0.98
CA TYR A 687 33.03 -3.69 -0.61
C TYR A 687 33.71 -2.45 -1.20
N LEU A 688 32.98 -1.73 -2.06
CA LEU A 688 33.32 -0.36 -2.44
C LEU A 688 32.47 0.65 -1.65
N GLN A 689 31.20 0.31 -1.40
CA GLN A 689 30.25 1.08 -0.60
C GLN A 689 30.10 2.55 -1.02
N ASP A 690 30.41 2.87 -2.28
CA ASP A 690 30.34 4.21 -2.83
C ASP A 690 29.16 4.27 -3.81
N TRP A 691 28.00 4.74 -3.37
CA TRP A 691 26.89 4.89 -4.30
C TRP A 691 27.12 6.06 -5.24
N THR A 692 27.67 5.74 -6.41
CA THR A 692 27.90 6.70 -7.49
C THR A 692 27.36 6.13 -8.80
N GLN A 693 26.05 6.29 -8.99
CA GLN A 693 25.44 5.94 -10.28
C GLN A 693 26.01 6.84 -11.40
N PRO A 694 26.07 6.37 -12.66
CA PRO A 694 26.69 7.11 -13.77
C PRO A 694 26.22 8.56 -13.93
N MET A 695 24.92 8.82 -13.74
CA MET A 695 24.36 10.17 -13.78
C MET A 695 24.92 11.09 -12.69
N MET A 696 25.14 10.58 -11.48
CA MET A 696 25.72 11.38 -10.39
C MET A 696 27.18 11.71 -10.65
N ARG A 697 27.94 10.76 -11.23
CA ARG A 697 29.32 11.02 -11.69
C ARG A 697 29.35 12.13 -12.75
N ALA A 698 28.42 12.12 -13.70
CA ALA A 698 28.31 13.16 -14.72
C ALA A 698 27.95 14.54 -14.12
N LEU A 699 27.07 14.58 -13.11
CA LEU A 699 26.67 15.83 -12.46
C LEU A 699 27.72 16.42 -11.51
N LEU A 700 28.50 15.57 -10.85
CA LEU A 700 29.40 15.97 -9.76
C LEU A 700 30.89 15.97 -10.15
N GLY A 701 31.23 15.43 -11.33
CA GLY A 701 32.59 15.27 -11.82
C GLY A 701 33.35 14.12 -11.14
N GLU A 702 34.63 13.96 -11.48
CA GLU A 702 35.50 12.88 -10.97
C GLU A 702 36.15 13.19 -9.61
N LYS A 703 35.76 14.28 -8.92
CA LYS A 703 36.39 14.64 -7.65
C LYS A 703 36.02 13.63 -6.56
N ASP A 704 37.07 12.91 -6.14
CA ASP A 704 37.13 11.65 -5.41
C ASP A 704 36.78 11.78 -3.92
N ASP A 705 35.51 12.02 -3.61
CA ASP A 705 34.97 11.73 -2.27
C ASP A 705 33.87 10.70 -2.41
N ARG A 706 33.77 9.72 -1.50
CA ARG A 706 32.60 8.83 -1.39
C ARG A 706 31.36 9.67 -1.09
N ILE A 707 30.64 10.09 -2.12
CA ILE A 707 29.60 11.13 -2.02
C ILE A 707 28.41 10.63 -1.18
N ASN A 708 28.13 9.34 -1.28
CA ASN A 708 27.03 8.71 -0.56
C ASN A 708 27.43 7.30 -0.11
N PRO A 709 28.15 7.16 1.02
CA PRO A 709 28.53 5.85 1.52
C PRO A 709 27.30 5.00 1.82
N GLN A 710 27.32 3.73 1.45
CA GLN A 710 26.23 2.78 1.67
C GLN A 710 26.68 1.59 2.50
N GLU A 711 25.95 1.32 3.58
CA GLU A 711 26.24 0.19 4.47
C GLU A 711 25.56 -1.08 3.95
N LEU A 712 26.22 -1.76 3.02
CA LEU A 712 25.71 -3.06 2.51
C LEU A 712 25.80 -4.17 3.58
N GLN A 713 26.71 -4.06 4.54
CA GLN A 713 26.96 -5.08 5.56
C GLN A 713 25.72 -5.40 6.42
N ASP A 714 24.86 -4.40 6.62
CA ASP A 714 23.63 -4.46 7.42
C ASP A 714 22.37 -4.58 6.53
N ALA A 715 22.56 -4.55 5.22
CA ALA A 715 21.46 -4.50 4.28
C ALA A 715 20.62 -5.77 4.34
N ALA A 716 19.30 -5.58 4.27
CA ALA A 716 18.39 -6.71 4.17
C ALA A 716 18.62 -7.49 2.86
N VAL A 717 18.32 -8.79 2.92
CA VAL A 717 18.30 -9.67 1.76
C VAL A 717 16.91 -10.29 1.69
N GLN A 718 16.28 -10.21 0.52
CA GLN A 718 14.97 -10.82 0.28
C GLN A 718 15.13 -11.95 -0.75
N LEU A 719 14.60 -13.12 -0.43
CA LEU A 719 14.54 -14.24 -1.37
C LEU A 719 13.33 -14.07 -2.30
N MET A 720 13.57 -14.04 -3.60
CA MET A 720 12.54 -13.88 -4.62
C MET A 720 12.71 -14.91 -5.75
N PRO A 721 12.22 -16.15 -5.58
CA PRO A 721 12.18 -17.12 -6.66
C PRO A 721 11.25 -16.64 -7.78
N ASP A 722 11.59 -16.96 -9.02
CA ASP A 722 10.92 -16.49 -10.22
C ASP A 722 10.98 -17.54 -11.34
N PHE A 723 10.03 -17.51 -12.27
CA PHE A 723 10.07 -18.35 -13.47
C PHE A 723 10.18 -17.46 -14.70
N ASP A 724 11.09 -17.80 -15.60
CA ASP A 724 11.17 -17.10 -16.89
C ASP A 724 10.01 -17.48 -17.83
N ALA A 725 9.96 -16.85 -19.01
CA ALA A 725 8.93 -17.10 -20.01
C ALA A 725 8.88 -18.57 -20.50
N LYS A 726 9.97 -19.33 -20.33
CA LYS A 726 10.06 -20.76 -20.67
C LYS A 726 9.70 -21.66 -19.49
N GLY A 727 9.28 -21.08 -18.35
CA GLY A 727 8.94 -21.82 -17.14
C GLY A 727 10.14 -22.33 -16.36
N LYS A 728 11.37 -21.85 -16.62
CA LYS A 728 12.57 -22.26 -15.88
C LYS A 728 12.71 -21.45 -14.59
N LEU A 729 12.96 -22.15 -13.49
CA LEU A 729 13.18 -21.56 -12.17
C LEU A 729 14.48 -20.72 -12.14
N ARG A 730 14.38 -19.51 -11.59
CA ARG A 730 15.47 -18.58 -11.31
C ARG A 730 15.34 -18.10 -9.88
N ILE A 731 16.43 -18.13 -9.12
CA ILE A 731 16.44 -17.60 -7.75
C ILE A 731 17.03 -16.19 -7.76
N LEU A 732 16.19 -15.20 -7.51
CA LEU A 732 16.59 -13.80 -7.42
C LEU A 732 16.71 -13.39 -5.95
N LEU A 733 17.62 -12.45 -5.69
CA LEU A 733 17.85 -11.85 -4.38
C LEU A 733 17.66 -10.35 -4.51
N ASN A 734 16.85 -9.76 -3.64
CA ASN A 734 16.68 -8.31 -3.57
C ASN A 734 17.45 -7.74 -2.37
N PHE A 735 18.16 -6.63 -2.60
CA PHE A 735 18.89 -5.87 -1.60
C PHE A 735 18.30 -4.46 -1.53
N PRO A 736 17.30 -4.20 -0.67
CA PRO A 736 16.78 -2.86 -0.44
C PRO A 736 17.82 -2.04 0.32
N LEU A 737 18.33 -0.98 -0.31
CA LEU A 737 19.27 -0.04 0.29
C LEU A 737 18.61 1.32 0.47
N ASP A 738 18.87 1.93 1.62
CA ASP A 738 18.39 3.27 1.97
C ASP A 738 19.43 4.31 1.53
N LEU A 739 19.10 5.03 0.47
CA LEU A 739 19.94 6.09 -0.07
C LEU A 739 19.69 7.39 0.71
N ASN A 740 20.74 7.92 1.34
CA ASN A 740 20.72 9.25 1.94
C ASN A 740 20.84 10.31 0.84
N GLU A 741 19.73 10.99 0.53
CA GLU A 741 19.70 12.04 -0.49
C GLU A 741 20.25 13.38 0.00
N GLU A 742 20.39 13.60 1.32
CA GLU A 742 20.79 14.89 1.88
C GLU A 742 22.18 15.30 1.40
N LYS A 743 23.14 14.38 1.47
CA LYS A 743 24.52 14.60 0.97
C LYS A 743 24.56 14.98 -0.52
N ILE A 744 23.67 14.38 -1.31
CA ILE A 744 23.56 14.70 -2.74
C ILE A 744 22.96 16.09 -2.92
N ARG A 745 21.89 16.42 -2.18
CA ARG A 745 21.22 17.72 -2.23
C ARG A 745 22.15 18.86 -1.78
N GLU A 746 22.95 18.61 -0.74
CA GLU A 746 24.00 19.50 -0.24
C GLU A 746 25.08 19.73 -1.31
N ARG A 747 25.56 18.67 -1.96
CA ARG A 747 26.67 18.76 -2.93
C ARG A 747 26.24 19.35 -4.28
N VAL A 748 24.99 19.15 -4.70
CA VAL A 748 24.38 19.86 -5.85
C VAL A 748 24.13 21.35 -5.50
N GLY A 749 24.15 21.71 -4.21
CA GLY A 749 24.42 23.07 -3.74
C GLY A 749 23.29 24.09 -3.87
N LYS A 750 22.07 23.68 -4.22
CA LYS A 750 20.95 24.63 -4.47
C LYS A 750 19.67 24.34 -3.70
N ALA A 751 19.64 23.31 -2.86
CA ALA A 751 18.46 22.99 -2.07
C ALA A 751 18.07 24.13 -1.11
N GLY A 752 19.05 24.69 -0.40
CA GLY A 752 18.82 25.82 0.50
C GLY A 752 18.34 27.08 -0.23
N LEU A 753 18.79 27.33 -1.46
CA LEU A 753 18.37 28.46 -2.29
C LEU A 753 16.89 28.37 -2.71
N TRP A 754 16.39 27.17 -2.99
CA TRP A 754 15.04 26.96 -3.50
C TRP A 754 14.04 26.53 -2.43
N ASP A 755 14.47 26.43 -1.16
CA ASP A 755 13.62 26.04 -0.06
C ASP A 755 12.45 27.01 0.11
N LYS A 756 11.23 26.46 0.10
CA LYS A 756 9.95 27.19 0.16
C LYS A 756 9.75 28.28 -0.91
N GLN A 757 10.57 28.32 -1.96
CA GLN A 757 10.42 29.31 -3.04
C GLN A 757 9.34 28.93 -4.06
N PHE A 758 8.74 27.74 -3.94
CA PHE A 758 7.68 27.25 -4.82
C PHE A 758 6.36 27.07 -4.05
N VAL A 759 5.23 27.21 -4.76
CA VAL A 759 3.88 26.88 -4.26
C VAL A 759 3.32 25.72 -5.07
N SER A 760 2.55 24.85 -4.42
CA SER A 760 1.72 23.83 -5.06
C SER A 760 0.25 24.16 -4.79
N TRP A 761 -0.56 24.34 -5.85
CA TRP A 761 -1.98 24.68 -5.74
C TRP A 761 -2.84 23.62 -5.03
N LYS A 762 -2.41 22.36 -4.94
CA LYS A 762 -3.20 21.27 -4.35
C LYS A 762 -2.36 20.31 -3.53
N LYS A 763 -2.92 19.84 -2.41
CA LYS A 763 -2.42 18.66 -1.68
C LYS A 763 -2.57 17.44 -2.60
N GLY A 764 -1.50 17.10 -3.33
CA GLY A 764 -1.47 15.96 -4.25
C GLY A 764 -1.30 16.28 -5.75
N ALA A 765 -1.26 17.55 -6.18
CA ALA A 765 -0.91 17.90 -7.56
C ALA A 765 0.56 18.37 -7.65
N GLN A 766 1.35 17.72 -8.53
CA GLN A 766 2.81 17.85 -8.64
C GLN A 766 3.30 18.97 -9.58
N LEU A 767 2.62 20.12 -9.66
CA LEU A 767 3.11 21.23 -10.47
C LEU A 767 3.48 22.42 -9.57
N PRO A 768 4.71 22.42 -9.01
CA PRO A 768 5.21 23.58 -8.28
C PRO A 768 5.44 24.75 -9.24
N PHE A 769 4.98 25.95 -8.88
CA PHE A 769 5.31 27.19 -9.58
C PHE A 769 6.14 28.10 -8.67
N LEU A 770 7.01 28.90 -9.27
CA LEU A 770 7.91 29.80 -8.54
C LEU A 770 7.11 30.95 -7.93
N ARG A 771 7.33 31.23 -6.65
CA ARG A 771 6.68 32.34 -5.94
C ARG A 771 7.16 33.69 -6.46
N TRP A 772 6.22 34.58 -6.77
CA TRP A 772 6.47 36.00 -7.01
C TRP A 772 6.17 36.83 -5.76
N GLU A 773 6.55 38.10 -5.75
CA GLU A 773 6.52 38.99 -4.57
C GLU A 773 5.22 38.95 -3.76
N GLN A 774 4.07 38.88 -4.44
CA GLN A 774 2.74 38.87 -3.83
C GLN A 774 2.33 37.51 -3.20
N GLU A 775 3.05 36.43 -3.50
CA GLU A 775 2.68 35.05 -3.14
C GLU A 775 3.45 34.51 -1.92
N PHE A 776 4.34 35.32 -1.35
CA PHE A 776 5.09 34.94 -0.16
C PHE A 776 4.28 35.23 1.11
N ASP A 777 4.33 34.31 2.08
CA ASP A 777 3.56 34.40 3.33
C ASP A 777 4.42 34.73 4.56
N GLY A 778 5.73 34.94 4.36
CA GLY A 778 6.68 35.33 5.41
C GLY A 778 7.30 34.15 6.17
N LYS A 779 6.98 32.90 5.82
CA LYS A 779 7.55 31.68 6.45
C LYS A 779 8.83 31.20 5.78
N GLU A 780 9.27 31.88 4.73
CA GLU A 780 10.45 31.57 3.94
C GLU A 780 11.70 32.22 4.55
N SER A 781 12.86 31.56 4.42
CA SER A 781 14.11 32.06 5.02
C SER A 781 14.75 33.23 4.26
N HIS A 782 14.39 33.40 2.99
CA HIS A 782 14.84 34.46 2.09
C HIS A 782 13.95 34.50 0.84
N ARG A 783 14.14 35.51 -0.03
CA ARG A 783 13.58 35.55 -1.37
C ARG A 783 14.61 35.13 -2.40
N TRP A 784 14.20 34.35 -3.40
CA TRP A 784 15.12 33.84 -4.43
C TRP A 784 15.81 34.98 -5.21
N TRP A 785 15.11 36.06 -5.55
CA TRP A 785 15.67 37.20 -6.31
C TRP A 785 16.73 38.02 -5.54
N ASP A 786 16.82 37.86 -4.21
CA ASP A 786 17.87 38.49 -3.41
C ASP A 786 19.19 37.68 -3.47
N ARG A 787 19.09 36.39 -3.82
CA ARG A 787 20.23 35.46 -3.82
C ARG A 787 20.76 35.14 -5.21
N VAL A 788 19.95 35.32 -6.25
CA VAL A 788 20.36 35.08 -7.63
C VAL A 788 20.07 36.28 -8.53
N SER A 789 20.98 36.54 -9.46
CA SER A 789 20.76 37.48 -10.58
C SER A 789 20.20 36.80 -11.83
N SER A 790 20.32 35.47 -11.90
CA SER A 790 19.71 34.63 -12.92
C SER A 790 19.63 33.17 -12.45
N PHE A 791 18.71 32.41 -13.03
CA PHE A 791 18.59 30.96 -12.87
C PHE A 791 18.27 30.30 -14.20
N ARG A 792 18.41 28.98 -14.29
CA ARG A 792 18.11 28.22 -15.50
C ARG A 792 17.09 27.13 -15.21
N VAL A 793 16.18 26.94 -16.16
CA VAL A 793 15.13 25.91 -16.15
C VAL A 793 15.36 24.99 -17.33
N LEU A 794 15.33 23.69 -17.09
CA LEU A 794 15.25 22.67 -18.15
C LEU A 794 13.76 22.35 -18.35
N ALA A 795 13.18 22.85 -19.43
CA ALA A 795 11.86 22.44 -19.88
C ALA A 795 11.98 21.16 -20.71
N ALA A 796 11.05 20.23 -20.55
CA ALA A 796 10.96 19.00 -21.31
C ALA A 796 9.50 18.77 -21.73
N ASP A 797 9.26 18.76 -23.05
CA ASP A 797 7.98 18.39 -23.64
C ASP A 797 8.04 16.92 -24.07
N LEU A 798 7.23 16.08 -23.43
CA LEU A 798 7.22 14.64 -23.68
C LEU A 798 6.41 14.36 -24.94
N GLY A 799 7.07 13.84 -25.97
CA GLY A 799 6.46 13.57 -27.26
C GLY A 799 5.88 12.17 -27.38
N THR A 800 5.07 11.97 -28.43
CA THR A 800 4.58 10.64 -28.84
C THR A 800 5.45 9.99 -29.93
N ARG A 801 6.22 10.80 -30.68
CA ARG A 801 7.13 10.35 -31.75
C ARG A 801 8.60 10.31 -31.34
N HIS A 802 8.95 11.08 -30.32
CA HIS A 802 10.28 11.14 -29.72
C HIS A 802 10.12 11.40 -28.22
N ALA A 803 11.08 10.95 -27.42
CA ALA A 803 10.92 10.87 -25.98
C ALA A 803 10.75 12.24 -25.31
N ALA A 804 11.57 13.22 -25.67
CA ALA A 804 11.37 14.60 -25.22
C ALA A 804 11.98 15.64 -26.15
N SER A 805 11.31 16.77 -26.31
CA SER A 805 11.94 18.02 -26.75
C SER A 805 12.37 18.79 -25.50
N ILE A 806 13.66 19.03 -25.33
CA ILE A 806 14.19 19.77 -24.18
C ILE A 806 14.59 21.19 -24.58
N ALA A 807 14.41 22.13 -23.66
CA ALA A 807 14.89 23.50 -23.80
C ALA A 807 15.47 23.99 -22.47
N ILE A 808 16.68 24.54 -22.51
CA ILE A 808 17.28 25.26 -21.40
C ILE A 808 16.91 26.73 -21.56
N VAL A 809 16.16 27.25 -20.58
CA VAL A 809 15.74 28.64 -20.51
C VAL A 809 16.47 29.31 -19.35
N GLU A 810 17.11 30.44 -19.60
CA GLU A 810 17.71 31.28 -18.57
C GLU A 810 16.75 32.41 -18.21
N CYS A 811 16.43 32.51 -16.92
CA CYS A 811 15.61 33.57 -16.36
C CYS A 811 16.53 34.56 -15.62
N GLY A 812 16.51 35.84 -15.96
CA GLY A 812 17.38 36.84 -15.37
C GLY A 812 16.89 38.27 -15.63
N THR A 813 17.60 39.26 -15.11
CA THR A 813 17.24 40.67 -15.26
C THR A 813 17.78 41.32 -16.54
N LYS A 814 18.62 40.60 -17.30
CA LYS A 814 19.16 41.08 -18.56
C LYS A 814 18.13 40.88 -19.67
N ARG A 815 17.82 41.97 -20.38
CA ARG A 815 16.98 41.96 -21.57
C ARG A 815 17.84 41.89 -22.83
N ASP A 816 17.50 40.98 -23.74
CA ASP A 816 18.00 40.97 -25.11
C ASP A 816 16.85 40.84 -26.12
N GLY A 817 17.16 40.84 -27.43
CA GLY A 817 16.15 40.81 -28.50
C GLY A 817 15.26 39.55 -28.52
N CYS A 818 15.67 38.47 -27.85
CA CYS A 818 14.94 37.19 -27.79
C CYS A 818 14.36 36.91 -26.39
N SER A 819 14.46 37.88 -25.47
CA SER A 819 14.01 37.76 -24.09
C SER A 819 12.51 38.05 -23.96
N ARG A 820 11.78 37.22 -23.21
CA ARG A 820 10.35 37.40 -22.90
C ARG A 820 10.18 37.82 -21.44
N PRO A 821 9.36 38.85 -21.12
CA PRO A 821 9.09 39.20 -19.74
C PRO A 821 8.35 38.06 -19.03
N ILE A 822 8.75 37.74 -17.79
CA ILE A 822 8.13 36.68 -16.98
C ILE A 822 7.54 37.18 -15.66
N GLY A 823 7.93 38.36 -15.19
CA GLY A 823 7.43 38.95 -13.96
C GLY A 823 8.37 40.01 -13.40
N SER A 824 7.98 40.63 -12.29
CA SER A 824 8.79 41.59 -11.57
C SER A 824 8.90 41.16 -10.11
N ALA A 825 10.10 41.28 -9.53
CA ALA A 825 10.34 40.94 -8.13
C ALA A 825 11.56 41.68 -7.58
N GLY A 826 11.46 42.16 -6.34
CA GLY A 826 12.54 42.89 -5.68
C GLY A 826 12.91 44.18 -6.42
N GLY A 827 11.90 44.85 -6.99
CA GLY A 827 12.06 46.07 -7.80
C GLY A 827 12.76 45.87 -9.15
N LYS A 828 12.90 44.62 -9.63
CA LYS A 828 13.55 44.29 -10.90
C LYS A 828 12.58 43.57 -11.83
N ASP A 829 12.67 43.88 -13.12
CA ASP A 829 11.99 43.10 -14.16
C ASP A 829 12.82 41.88 -14.54
N TRP A 830 12.14 40.74 -14.63
CA TRP A 830 12.72 39.45 -14.97
C TRP A 830 12.28 38.99 -16.35
N PHE A 831 13.23 38.43 -17.09
CA PHE A 831 13.05 37.96 -18.45
C PHE A 831 13.53 36.51 -18.58
N ALA A 832 12.81 35.72 -19.37
CA ALA A 832 13.21 34.40 -19.80
C ALA A 832 13.83 34.44 -21.20
N ARG A 833 14.93 33.71 -21.36
CA ARG A 833 15.69 33.62 -22.60
C ARG A 833 16.01 32.19 -22.93
N TYR A 834 15.68 31.77 -24.14
CA TYR A 834 16.12 30.49 -24.68
C TYR A 834 17.64 30.45 -24.82
N ARG A 835 18.28 29.41 -24.27
CA ARG A 835 19.74 29.20 -24.39
C ARG A 835 20.08 28.16 -25.42
N THR A 836 19.49 26.98 -25.28
CA THR A 836 19.69 25.85 -26.17
C THR A 836 18.52 24.90 -25.98
N GLY A 837 18.37 23.98 -26.92
CA GLY A 837 17.34 22.96 -26.91
C GLY A 837 17.78 21.84 -27.83
N SER A 838 17.22 20.67 -27.59
CA SER A 838 17.55 19.46 -28.33
C SER A 838 16.36 18.52 -28.30
N ILE A 839 16.29 17.63 -29.27
CA ILE A 839 15.36 16.50 -29.25
C ILE A 839 16.10 15.33 -28.63
N VAL A 840 15.64 14.91 -27.47
CA VAL A 840 16.10 13.69 -26.81
C VAL A 840 15.34 12.53 -27.42
N ARG A 841 16.07 11.70 -28.17
CA ARG A 841 15.58 10.46 -28.78
C ARG A 841 16.06 9.27 -27.96
N LEU A 842 15.17 8.31 -27.73
CA LEU A 842 15.53 6.99 -27.19
C LEU A 842 15.82 6.02 -28.34
N PRO A 843 16.54 4.91 -28.08
CA PRO A 843 16.64 3.82 -29.06
C PRO A 843 15.25 3.37 -29.51
N GLY A 844 15.02 3.30 -30.82
CA GLY A 844 13.71 3.15 -31.47
C GLY A 844 13.06 4.47 -31.91
N GLU A 845 13.77 5.60 -31.89
CA GLU A 845 13.29 6.92 -32.27
C GLU A 845 14.30 7.69 -33.13
N ASN A 846 15.16 7.01 -33.89
CA ASN A 846 16.30 7.53 -34.65
C ASN A 846 17.38 8.11 -33.72
N ALA A 847 17.64 7.46 -32.59
CA ALA A 847 18.68 7.90 -31.67
C ALA A 847 20.09 7.57 -32.20
N GLU A 848 21.08 8.38 -31.83
CA GLU A 848 22.49 8.02 -32.02
C GLU A 848 22.88 6.90 -31.05
N VAL A 849 23.17 5.72 -31.60
CA VAL A 849 23.58 4.54 -30.86
C VAL A 849 25.00 4.14 -31.27
N LEU A 850 25.77 3.60 -30.33
CA LEU A 850 27.10 3.09 -30.62
C LEU A 850 27.00 1.79 -31.42
N ARG A 851 27.18 1.86 -32.74
CA ARG A 851 27.05 0.71 -33.66
C ARG A 851 28.19 0.64 -34.69
N PRO A 852 28.51 -0.56 -35.20
CA PRO A 852 29.41 -0.70 -36.33
C PRO A 852 28.88 0.02 -37.58
N GLU A 853 29.79 0.33 -38.51
CA GLU A 853 29.48 0.82 -39.84
C GLU A 853 28.59 -0.17 -40.60
N SER A 854 27.61 0.37 -41.33
CA SER A 854 26.74 -0.36 -42.24
C SER A 854 26.92 0.22 -43.66
N PRO A 855 26.45 -0.49 -44.70
CA PRO A 855 26.48 0.05 -46.07
C PRO A 855 25.70 1.35 -46.27
N LEU A 856 24.87 1.76 -45.29
CA LEU A 856 24.13 3.01 -45.31
C LEU A 856 24.92 4.20 -44.75
N ASP A 857 26.03 3.94 -44.08
CA ASP A 857 26.89 4.97 -43.51
C ASP A 857 27.97 5.38 -44.52
N LYS A 858 28.38 6.66 -44.45
CA LYS A 858 29.34 7.25 -45.38
C LYS A 858 30.62 7.73 -44.70
N ASP A 859 30.80 7.38 -43.43
CA ASP A 859 31.80 7.99 -42.56
C ASP A 859 33.11 7.19 -42.44
N GLY A 860 33.16 5.92 -42.87
CA GLY A 860 34.37 5.10 -42.88
C GLY A 860 34.94 4.80 -41.49
N LEU A 861 34.18 5.11 -40.43
CA LEU A 861 34.60 4.93 -39.05
C LEU A 861 34.12 3.54 -38.61
N GLY A 862 34.93 2.70 -37.95
CA GLY A 862 34.48 1.36 -37.57
C GLY A 862 33.24 1.35 -36.66
N LYS A 863 33.43 1.47 -35.34
CA LYS A 863 32.33 1.55 -34.36
C LYS A 863 32.25 2.97 -33.80
N ALA A 864 31.17 3.68 -34.11
CA ALA A 864 30.93 5.05 -33.69
C ALA A 864 29.45 5.26 -33.29
N PHE A 865 29.16 6.41 -32.68
CA PHE A 865 27.77 6.82 -32.46
C PHE A 865 27.16 7.23 -33.79
N ARG A 866 26.07 6.58 -34.17
CA ARG A 866 25.37 6.79 -35.43
C ARG A 866 23.88 6.68 -35.24
N GLU A 867 23.11 7.39 -36.05
CA GLU A 867 21.67 7.19 -36.13
C GLU A 867 21.36 5.70 -36.34
N GLU A 868 20.45 5.16 -35.54
CA GLU A 868 20.02 3.77 -35.70
C GLU A 868 19.30 3.58 -37.03
N LEU A 869 19.47 2.41 -37.64
CA LEU A 869 19.04 2.17 -39.01
C LEU A 869 17.50 2.20 -39.19
N TYR A 870 16.73 1.96 -38.12
CA TYR A 870 15.28 1.75 -38.16
C TYR A 870 14.58 2.30 -36.90
N GLY A 871 14.81 3.57 -36.56
CA GLY A 871 14.24 4.16 -35.36
C GLY A 871 12.76 4.51 -35.49
N GLU A 872 12.43 5.57 -36.22
CA GLU A 872 11.04 6.05 -36.39
C GLU A 872 10.11 5.05 -37.10
N ARG A 873 10.68 4.10 -37.84
CA ARG A 873 9.96 2.99 -38.48
C ARG A 873 9.69 1.85 -37.49
N GLY A 874 10.39 1.82 -36.36
CA GLY A 874 10.31 0.78 -35.34
C GLY A 874 11.25 -0.40 -35.60
N ARG A 875 11.35 -1.30 -34.62
CA ARG A 875 12.31 -2.41 -34.64
C ARG A 875 12.21 -3.24 -35.93
N THR A 876 13.33 -3.79 -36.36
CA THR A 876 13.33 -4.84 -37.38
C THR A 876 12.63 -6.09 -36.85
N ALA A 877 11.84 -6.73 -37.72
CA ALA A 877 11.37 -8.08 -37.47
C ALA A 877 12.55 -9.05 -37.51
N ASP A 878 12.50 -10.10 -36.69
CA ASP A 878 13.42 -11.22 -36.87
C ASP A 878 12.97 -12.14 -38.04
N ASP A 879 13.80 -13.11 -38.40
CA ASP A 879 13.52 -13.95 -39.57
C ASP A 879 12.28 -14.82 -39.37
N ALA A 880 11.96 -15.19 -38.12
CA ALA A 880 10.78 -15.97 -37.79
C ALA A 880 9.50 -15.11 -37.91
N GLU A 881 9.55 -13.87 -37.44
CA GLU A 881 8.45 -12.91 -37.52
C GLU A 881 8.13 -12.52 -38.97
N CYS A 882 9.15 -12.34 -39.82
CA CYS A 882 8.94 -12.12 -41.26
C CYS A 882 8.27 -13.34 -41.92
N ALA A 883 8.71 -14.55 -41.58
CA ALA A 883 8.12 -15.79 -42.10
C ALA A 883 6.66 -15.96 -41.64
N GLU A 884 6.38 -15.64 -40.38
CA GLU A 884 5.04 -15.68 -39.80
C GLU A 884 4.09 -14.68 -40.49
N THR A 885 4.58 -13.48 -40.81
CA THR A 885 3.81 -12.47 -41.55
C THR A 885 3.37 -12.98 -42.92
N PHE A 886 4.28 -13.60 -43.69
CA PHE A 886 3.93 -14.24 -44.97
C PHE A 886 2.90 -15.35 -44.80
N ALA A 887 3.09 -16.22 -43.82
CA ALA A 887 2.17 -17.33 -43.55
C ALA A 887 0.75 -16.84 -43.21
N MET A 888 0.64 -15.80 -42.36
CA MET A 888 -0.64 -15.21 -41.97
C MET A 888 -1.34 -14.51 -43.14
N LEU A 889 -0.62 -13.73 -43.95
CA LEU A 889 -1.21 -13.08 -45.13
C LEU A 889 -1.69 -14.11 -46.16
N SER A 890 -0.92 -15.18 -46.37
CA SER A 890 -1.34 -16.29 -47.22
C SER A 890 -2.59 -16.99 -46.69
N ALA A 891 -2.65 -17.27 -45.38
CA ALA A 891 -3.80 -17.92 -44.75
C ALA A 891 -5.08 -17.06 -44.84
N LEU A 892 -4.93 -15.73 -44.81
CA LEU A 892 -6.03 -14.78 -44.98
C LEU A 892 -6.37 -14.49 -46.46
N GLY A 893 -5.62 -15.06 -47.41
CA GLY A 893 -5.79 -14.79 -48.84
C GLY A 893 -5.50 -13.33 -49.22
N GLN A 894 -4.55 -12.69 -48.53
CA GLN A 894 -4.18 -11.28 -48.66
C GLN A 894 -2.70 -11.10 -49.00
N SER A 895 -2.11 -12.06 -49.72
CA SER A 895 -0.71 -12.00 -50.17
C SER A 895 -0.44 -10.80 -51.08
N ASP A 896 -1.48 -10.20 -51.68
CA ASP A 896 -1.43 -8.99 -52.50
C ASP A 896 -0.83 -7.79 -51.78
N LEU A 897 -0.94 -7.74 -50.44
CA LEU A 897 -0.40 -6.66 -49.62
C LEU A 897 1.14 -6.60 -49.62
N LEU A 898 1.81 -7.64 -50.13
CA LEU A 898 3.26 -7.77 -50.25
C LEU A 898 3.74 -7.98 -51.69
N ASN A 899 2.94 -7.67 -52.72
CA ASN A 899 3.23 -8.00 -54.13
C ASN A 899 4.64 -7.62 -54.64
N ASP A 900 5.26 -6.57 -54.08
CA ASP A 900 6.60 -6.13 -54.49
C ASP A 900 7.73 -6.77 -53.68
N ILE A 901 7.43 -7.64 -52.71
CA ILE A 901 8.37 -8.20 -51.74
C ILE A 901 8.38 -9.74 -51.89
N PRO A 902 9.45 -10.31 -52.48
CA PRO A 902 9.46 -11.71 -52.90
C PRO A 902 9.64 -12.71 -51.76
N ASP A 903 10.31 -12.34 -50.67
CA ASP A 903 10.65 -13.25 -49.57
C ASP A 903 10.83 -12.55 -48.22
N ALA A 904 11.00 -13.35 -47.16
CA ALA A 904 11.16 -12.87 -45.78
C ALA A 904 12.43 -12.03 -45.57
N ALA A 905 13.50 -12.27 -46.34
CA ALA A 905 14.74 -11.50 -46.23
C ALA A 905 14.58 -10.10 -46.85
N ALA A 906 13.92 -10.01 -48.00
CA ALA A 906 13.54 -8.76 -48.64
C ALA A 906 12.49 -8.00 -47.81
N LEU A 907 11.56 -8.70 -47.15
CA LEU A 907 10.59 -8.11 -46.24
C LEU A 907 11.27 -7.43 -45.05
N LYS A 908 12.24 -8.11 -44.42
CA LYS A 908 13.04 -7.57 -43.32
C LYS A 908 13.82 -6.31 -43.70
N GLN A 909 14.27 -6.22 -44.94
CA GLN A 909 15.01 -5.05 -45.45
C GLN A 909 14.09 -3.87 -45.83
N ARG A 910 12.84 -4.15 -46.21
CA ARG A 910 11.92 -3.14 -46.74
C ARG A 910 10.91 -2.61 -45.72
N LEU A 911 10.45 -3.47 -44.82
CA LEU A 911 9.43 -3.15 -43.82
C LEU A 911 9.93 -3.48 -42.40
N SER A 912 9.78 -2.51 -41.52
CA SER A 912 9.90 -2.68 -40.07
C SER A 912 8.82 -3.63 -39.52
N PHE A 913 9.02 -4.16 -38.30
CA PHE A 913 8.03 -5.02 -37.64
C PHE A 913 6.64 -4.34 -37.48
N PRO A 914 6.53 -3.05 -37.11
CA PRO A 914 5.24 -2.36 -37.10
C PRO A 914 4.60 -2.24 -38.48
N GLU A 915 5.35 -1.91 -39.52
CA GLU A 915 4.82 -1.82 -40.89
C GLU A 915 4.32 -3.20 -41.38
N GLN A 916 4.99 -4.30 -40.99
CA GLN A 916 4.51 -5.67 -41.23
C GLN A 916 3.19 -5.95 -40.49
N ASN A 917 3.07 -5.55 -39.22
CA ASN A 917 1.82 -5.68 -38.45
C ASN A 917 0.67 -4.85 -39.03
N ASP A 918 0.93 -3.66 -39.55
CA ASP A 918 -0.09 -2.83 -40.19
C ASP A 918 -0.69 -3.54 -41.40
N LYS A 919 0.13 -4.24 -42.20
CA LYS A 919 -0.38 -5.09 -43.30
C LYS A 919 -1.27 -6.21 -42.77
N LEU A 920 -0.89 -6.88 -41.69
CA LEU A 920 -1.71 -7.92 -41.05
C LEU A 920 -3.04 -7.38 -40.51
N LEU A 921 -3.05 -6.19 -39.91
CA LEU A 921 -4.28 -5.55 -39.41
C LEU A 921 -5.23 -5.17 -40.55
N VAL A 922 -4.70 -4.67 -41.67
CA VAL A 922 -5.48 -4.41 -42.88
C VAL A 922 -6.08 -5.72 -43.40
N ALA A 923 -5.28 -6.79 -43.50
CA ALA A 923 -5.76 -8.11 -43.93
C ALA A 923 -6.88 -8.63 -43.03
N LEU A 924 -6.73 -8.52 -41.70
CA LEU A 924 -7.73 -8.96 -40.74
C LEU A 924 -9.04 -8.18 -40.86
N ARG A 925 -8.98 -6.85 -41.02
CA ARG A 925 -10.19 -6.03 -41.22
C ARG A 925 -10.92 -6.40 -42.52
N ARG A 926 -10.18 -6.64 -43.61
CA ARG A 926 -10.76 -7.12 -44.88
C ARG A 926 -11.46 -8.46 -44.69
N ALA A 927 -10.83 -9.41 -44.00
CA ALA A 927 -11.43 -10.71 -43.69
C ALA A 927 -12.69 -10.59 -42.81
N GLN A 928 -12.67 -9.74 -41.78
CA GLN A 928 -13.84 -9.47 -40.93
C GLN A 928 -15.01 -8.89 -41.71
N ASN A 929 -14.76 -7.94 -42.61
CA ASN A 929 -15.79 -7.38 -43.49
C ASN A 929 -16.37 -8.43 -44.44
N TRP A 930 -15.52 -9.30 -45.00
CA TRP A 930 -15.96 -10.40 -45.85
C TRP A 930 -16.86 -11.38 -45.07
N ILE A 931 -16.45 -11.80 -43.87
CA ILE A 931 -17.26 -12.65 -43.00
C ILE A 931 -18.60 -11.98 -42.67
N ALA A 932 -18.59 -10.69 -42.30
CA ALA A 932 -19.81 -9.94 -42.02
C ALA A 932 -20.75 -9.90 -43.25
N THR A 933 -20.17 -9.80 -44.45
CA THR A 933 -20.90 -9.82 -45.72
C THR A 933 -21.50 -11.20 -45.98
N CYS A 934 -20.72 -12.28 -45.83
CA CYS A 934 -21.19 -13.65 -45.96
C CYS A 934 -22.29 -13.98 -44.96
N VAL A 935 -22.16 -13.55 -43.71
CA VAL A 935 -23.20 -13.69 -42.68
C VAL A 935 -24.46 -12.93 -43.07
N SER A 936 -24.33 -11.69 -43.58
CA SER A 936 -25.46 -10.92 -44.08
C SER A 936 -26.14 -11.58 -45.29
N TRP A 937 -25.38 -12.22 -46.18
CA TRP A 937 -25.92 -12.91 -47.34
C TRP A 937 -26.59 -14.22 -46.97
N HIS A 938 -26.02 -14.99 -46.04
CA HIS A 938 -26.64 -16.21 -45.53
C HIS A 938 -28.01 -15.91 -44.92
N TRP A 939 -28.13 -14.80 -44.17
CA TRP A 939 -29.39 -14.35 -43.57
C TRP A 939 -30.42 -13.79 -44.56
N LYS A 940 -30.02 -13.50 -45.81
CA LYS A 940 -30.96 -13.14 -46.88
C LYS A 940 -31.40 -14.36 -47.70
N LEU A 941 -30.72 -15.49 -47.51
CA LEU A 941 -30.95 -16.76 -48.22
C LEU A 941 -31.68 -17.79 -47.32
N THR A 942 -31.69 -17.58 -46.00
CA THR A 942 -32.60 -18.20 -45.02
C THR A 942 -33.75 -17.26 -44.71
#